data_AF-A0AAU4MPZ2-F1
#
_entry.id   AF-A0AAU4MPZ2-F1
#
_cell.length_a   1.000
_cell.length_b   1.000
_cell.length_c   1.000
_cell.angle_alpha   90.00
_cell.angle_beta   90.00
_cell.angle_gamma   90.00
#
_symmetry.space_group_name_H-M   'P 1'
#
loop_
_entity.id
_entity.type
_entity.pdbx_description
1 polymer ?
#
loop_
_entity_poly.entity_id
_entity_poly.type
_entity_poly.pdbx_seq_one_letter_code
_entity_poly.pdbx_strand_id
1 'polypeptide(L)'
;MSDDLFAAIDALLERPRPADDLPVPAERERLRKAAEYTQEDLAKALKTRRETIVRWEAGTTDPRPPKREVYIAFLATLALQHGTVEPTEWLHRAQAAGLVRAARKAAPLPDTAEAPAPADTTRETPAPVAVAAPAAPVSKTATAPVSEPPAPTAQLVMLDQNPDGSLLMAAPAPCVQCGQPSVYRAQGHPMHLGGFCRPAAAPAAMQPAPVAVPAAPAAAPAAAVGAPVAAPRRTAPATGPAAAPRRTASSRPVVSSRARKAPAKTAAAAEGPSDWEAAAAARFPAGPLAVLDVAPDGKSFVAYLADGTQAPTAPAGRTLAAVVEWALEQRFGSPRLHRHGKDGDALVVLTDAALAELGLPPLGRDEKTEFVQRLGRLPKTHKAVKQIEKAGWLLTQRGLGPWARIYRTPEDGRRQCVQLSIPAWGALASGGWTIPDDLGAADLARLLGTYAIRVLTPRGSTAVSGLELVTALRPPTRAVRTDTGWTSGRVEGSRPKDGFDPAPPEVPDVHPLAQDREEGGELVTEAWDWHREPTDAEKAAPFAVGLDVNMAFLAAAGRLVLPLSGPVHELNPAFDPKTPGSWLVDLSGVETNPLLPSPFTADGSRPTGPAWYSTAKVAYAMELGAKVQPTEGWLRHESGPYLDPWHKRLRQAYVDTMAALGVPLTLADTDPLAFLDAMAAIKQGDPAEVAVLTAIKQTAKGTIGKMRERPRGHGYKPGERWAALDRPTWDPLMRALVIDTATVNLHRKLRKMAADTGLHTLAVLSDCAVFAAPGPSALDILTRPDHTLTTSLRLGVSPGMVKFEGSRPMSEITELIADQANPARHIKTGGIVSADE
;
A
#
# COMPACT_ATOMS: atom_id res chain seq x y z
N MET A 1 -20.57 -8.21 -44.17
CA MET A 1 -19.22 -8.30 -43.58
C MET A 1 -18.92 -7.04 -42.76
N SER A 2 -18.71 -5.87 -43.39
CA SER A 2 -18.55 -4.59 -42.67
C SER A 2 -19.81 -4.23 -41.88
N ASP A 3 -20.95 -4.31 -42.53
CA ASP A 3 -22.20 -3.74 -42.00
C ASP A 3 -22.76 -4.58 -40.85
N ASP A 4 -22.53 -5.90 -40.87
CA ASP A 4 -22.80 -6.79 -39.73
C ASP A 4 -21.88 -6.49 -38.53
N LEU A 5 -20.63 -6.08 -38.78
CA LEU A 5 -19.70 -5.66 -37.73
C LEU A 5 -20.07 -4.29 -37.14
N PHE A 6 -20.50 -3.33 -37.97
CA PHE A 6 -21.04 -2.07 -37.49
C PHE A 6 -22.34 -2.28 -36.72
N ALA A 7 -23.30 -3.07 -37.24
CA ALA A 7 -24.52 -3.41 -36.51
C ALA A 7 -24.24 -4.15 -35.18
N ALA A 8 -23.20 -5.00 -35.11
CA ALA A 8 -22.77 -5.64 -33.87
C ALA A 8 -22.11 -4.65 -32.89
N ILE A 9 -21.42 -3.62 -33.38
CA ILE A 9 -20.86 -2.53 -32.57
C ILE A 9 -21.98 -1.59 -32.08
N ASP A 10 -22.92 -1.22 -32.92
CA ASP A 10 -24.06 -0.38 -32.55
C ASP A 10 -24.94 -1.09 -31.52
N ALA A 11 -25.24 -2.39 -31.73
CA ALA A 11 -25.94 -3.21 -30.72
C ALA A 11 -25.13 -3.43 -29.41
N LEU A 12 -23.80 -3.24 -29.44
CA LEU A 12 -22.95 -3.24 -28.24
C LEU A 12 -22.93 -1.87 -27.54
N LEU A 13 -23.10 -0.77 -28.29
CA LEU A 13 -23.14 0.61 -27.80
C LEU A 13 -24.53 1.01 -27.27
N GLU A 14 -25.60 0.52 -27.90
CA GLU A 14 -26.99 0.65 -27.40
C GLU A 14 -27.25 -0.21 -26.16
N ARG A 15 -26.40 -1.22 -25.89
CA ARG A 15 -26.54 -2.09 -24.73
C ARG A 15 -26.41 -1.29 -23.43
N PRO A 16 -27.44 -1.25 -22.56
CA PRO A 16 -27.36 -0.53 -21.30
C PRO A 16 -26.16 -0.99 -20.47
N ARG A 17 -25.43 -0.04 -19.88
CA ARG A 17 -24.33 -0.37 -18.97
C ARG A 17 -24.95 -1.00 -17.70
N PRO A 18 -24.36 -2.07 -17.14
CA PRO A 18 -25.02 -2.91 -16.13
C PRO A 18 -25.15 -2.27 -14.73
N ALA A 19 -25.13 -0.94 -14.61
CA ALA A 19 -25.45 -0.21 -13.39
C ALA A 19 -26.96 0.04 -13.23
N ASP A 20 -27.67 0.34 -14.33
CA ASP A 20 -28.98 1.01 -14.28
C ASP A 20 -30.19 0.06 -14.45
N ASP A 21 -29.96 -1.25 -14.42
CA ASP A 21 -30.99 -2.30 -14.60
C ASP A 21 -31.62 -2.79 -13.27
N LEU A 22 -31.26 -2.17 -12.15
CA LEU A 22 -31.82 -2.44 -10.83
C LEU A 22 -32.43 -1.15 -10.25
N PRO A 23 -33.52 -1.23 -9.47
CA PRO A 23 -33.98 -0.10 -8.67
C PRO A 23 -32.94 0.26 -7.60
N VAL A 24 -33.06 1.45 -6.99
CA VAL A 24 -32.16 1.84 -5.89
C VAL A 24 -32.42 0.97 -4.65
N PRO A 25 -31.45 0.87 -3.72
CA PRO A 25 -31.48 -0.20 -2.71
C PRO A 25 -32.74 -0.22 -1.82
N ALA A 26 -33.27 0.96 -1.47
CA ALA A 26 -34.49 1.09 -0.67
C ALA A 26 -35.73 0.47 -1.35
N GLU A 27 -35.86 0.60 -2.67
CA GLU A 27 -36.98 0.04 -3.43
C GLU A 27 -36.87 -1.49 -3.58
N ARG A 28 -35.64 -2.03 -3.64
CA ARG A 28 -35.39 -3.49 -3.57
C ARG A 28 -35.98 -4.07 -2.28
N GLU A 29 -35.73 -3.39 -1.15
CA GLU A 29 -36.26 -3.80 0.15
C GLU A 29 -37.79 -3.59 0.25
N ARG A 30 -38.32 -2.45 -0.22
CA ARG A 30 -39.76 -2.16 -0.19
C ARG A 30 -40.54 -3.19 -1.00
N LEU A 31 -40.11 -3.50 -2.23
CA LEU A 31 -40.78 -4.46 -3.10
C LEU A 31 -40.85 -5.84 -2.44
N ARG A 32 -39.74 -6.34 -1.89
CA ARG A 32 -39.73 -7.62 -1.17
C ARG A 32 -40.68 -7.60 0.04
N LYS A 33 -40.66 -6.53 0.85
CA LYS A 33 -41.54 -6.37 2.03
C LYS A 33 -43.02 -6.30 1.63
N ALA A 34 -43.36 -5.62 0.54
CA ALA A 34 -44.73 -5.50 0.04
C ALA A 34 -45.33 -6.83 -0.45
N ALA A 35 -44.47 -7.79 -0.81
CA ALA A 35 -44.80 -9.16 -1.19
C ALA A 35 -44.61 -10.18 -0.04
N GLU A 36 -44.45 -9.70 1.20
CA GLU A 36 -44.33 -10.49 2.45
C GLU A 36 -43.16 -11.50 2.54
N TYR A 37 -42.28 -11.57 1.53
CA TYR A 37 -41.11 -12.46 1.54
C TYR A 37 -40.04 -12.02 2.54
N THR A 38 -39.48 -12.97 3.31
CA THR A 38 -38.29 -12.67 4.11
C THR A 38 -37.03 -12.62 3.24
N GLN A 39 -35.96 -12.02 3.77
CA GLN A 39 -34.63 -12.10 3.13
C GLN A 39 -34.11 -13.55 3.08
N GLU A 40 -34.62 -14.43 3.93
CA GLU A 40 -34.18 -15.83 4.04
C GLU A 40 -34.86 -16.72 2.99
N ASP A 41 -36.15 -16.50 2.72
CA ASP A 41 -36.87 -17.13 1.61
C ASP A 41 -36.24 -16.77 0.26
N LEU A 42 -35.93 -15.49 0.06
CA LEU A 42 -35.29 -15.01 -1.16
C LEU A 42 -33.85 -15.53 -1.29
N ALA A 43 -33.11 -15.62 -0.18
CA ALA A 43 -31.78 -16.23 -0.17
C ALA A 43 -31.82 -17.72 -0.54
N LYS A 44 -32.77 -18.48 0.05
CA LYS A 44 -33.02 -19.90 -0.23
C LYS A 44 -33.41 -20.13 -1.69
N ALA A 45 -34.34 -19.32 -2.23
CA ALA A 45 -34.78 -19.39 -3.62
C ALA A 45 -33.64 -19.10 -4.62
N LEU A 46 -32.77 -18.12 -4.31
CA LEU A 46 -31.62 -17.75 -5.15
C LEU A 46 -30.33 -18.55 -4.83
N LYS A 47 -30.43 -19.59 -4.00
CA LYS A 47 -29.33 -20.43 -3.51
C LYS A 47 -28.12 -19.59 -3.06
N THR A 48 -28.37 -18.63 -2.18
CA THR A 48 -27.37 -17.69 -1.65
C THR A 48 -27.55 -17.50 -0.14
N ARG A 49 -26.63 -16.79 0.52
CA ARG A 49 -26.70 -16.55 1.98
C ARG A 49 -27.47 -15.27 2.28
N ARG A 50 -28.20 -15.20 3.41
CA ARG A 50 -29.09 -14.07 3.77
C ARG A 50 -28.37 -12.72 3.76
N GLU A 51 -27.12 -12.68 4.21
CA GLU A 51 -26.27 -11.49 4.25
C GLU A 51 -25.96 -10.95 2.85
N THR A 52 -26.07 -11.80 1.82
CA THR A 52 -25.92 -11.41 0.41
C THR A 52 -27.13 -10.60 -0.04
N ILE A 53 -28.35 -11.03 0.31
CA ILE A 53 -29.58 -10.27 0.08
C ILE A 53 -29.55 -8.94 0.84
N VAL A 54 -29.12 -8.94 2.11
CA VAL A 54 -28.91 -7.72 2.91
C VAL A 54 -27.96 -6.74 2.21
N ARG A 55 -26.85 -7.21 1.63
CA ARG A 55 -25.89 -6.34 0.92
C ARG A 55 -26.41 -5.84 -0.43
N TRP A 56 -27.30 -6.59 -1.09
CA TRP A 56 -27.99 -6.14 -2.31
C TRP A 56 -29.07 -5.09 -2.01
N GLU A 57 -29.83 -5.26 -0.93
CA GLU A 57 -30.83 -4.31 -0.42
C GLU A 57 -30.22 -3.08 0.26
N ALA A 58 -28.96 -3.15 0.69
CA ALA A 58 -28.18 -1.99 1.16
C ALA A 58 -27.37 -1.29 0.05
N GLY A 59 -27.28 -1.86 -1.15
CA GLY A 59 -26.45 -1.34 -2.25
C GLY A 59 -24.94 -1.48 -2.05
N THR A 60 -24.50 -2.10 -0.96
CA THR A 60 -23.08 -2.34 -0.63
C THR A 60 -22.39 -3.24 -1.65
N THR A 61 -23.14 -4.14 -2.28
CA THR A 61 -22.70 -4.95 -3.43
C THR A 61 -23.91 -5.20 -4.32
N ASP A 62 -23.72 -5.30 -5.64
CA ASP A 62 -24.77 -5.73 -6.55
C ASP A 62 -24.68 -7.24 -6.89
N PRO A 63 -25.79 -7.88 -7.30
CA PRO A 63 -25.79 -9.25 -7.80
C PRO A 63 -25.02 -9.37 -9.12
N ARG A 64 -24.30 -10.48 -9.28
CA ARG A 64 -23.57 -10.87 -10.50
C ARG A 64 -24.36 -11.93 -11.30
N PRO A 65 -24.18 -12.04 -12.62
CA PRO A 65 -24.72 -13.16 -13.41
C PRO A 65 -24.26 -14.53 -12.84
N PRO A 66 -25.08 -15.60 -12.97
CA PRO A 66 -26.44 -15.61 -13.50
C PRO A 66 -27.50 -15.10 -12.51
N LYS A 67 -27.17 -14.97 -11.22
CA LYS A 67 -28.14 -14.59 -10.16
C LYS A 67 -28.72 -13.19 -10.34
N ARG A 68 -27.99 -12.28 -11.03
CA ARG A 68 -28.45 -10.93 -11.39
C ARG A 68 -29.76 -10.93 -12.16
N GLU A 69 -29.86 -11.70 -13.23
CA GLU A 69 -31.05 -11.74 -14.10
C GLU A 69 -32.27 -12.25 -13.32
N VAL A 70 -32.09 -13.27 -12.47
CA VAL A 70 -33.17 -13.83 -11.63
C VAL A 70 -33.63 -12.84 -10.56
N TYR A 71 -32.72 -12.04 -9.98
CA TYR A 71 -33.06 -11.00 -9.00
C TYR A 71 -33.74 -9.79 -9.66
N ILE A 72 -33.32 -9.38 -10.86
CA ILE A 72 -34.02 -8.36 -11.67
C ILE A 72 -35.42 -8.86 -12.03
N ALA A 73 -35.56 -10.10 -12.52
CA ALA A 73 -36.85 -10.72 -12.84
C ALA A 73 -37.80 -10.73 -11.63
N PHE A 74 -37.30 -11.11 -10.45
CA PHE A 74 -38.05 -11.08 -9.19
C PHE A 74 -38.56 -9.67 -8.86
N LEU A 75 -37.66 -8.68 -8.79
CA LEU A 75 -38.02 -7.30 -8.45
C LEU A 75 -38.98 -6.69 -9.50
N ALA A 76 -38.76 -6.93 -10.78
CA ALA A 76 -39.60 -6.43 -11.86
C ALA A 76 -41.01 -7.04 -11.82
N THR A 77 -41.15 -8.33 -11.48
CA THR A 77 -42.46 -8.96 -11.26
C THR A 77 -43.16 -8.35 -10.04
N LEU A 78 -42.45 -8.11 -8.92
CA LEU A 78 -43.06 -7.47 -7.74
C LEU A 78 -43.46 -6.02 -8.00
N ALA A 79 -42.68 -5.25 -8.78
CA ALA A 79 -43.01 -3.87 -9.13
C ALA A 79 -44.30 -3.74 -9.96
N LEU A 80 -44.64 -4.77 -10.74
CA LEU A 80 -45.91 -4.85 -11.47
C LEU A 80 -47.10 -5.32 -10.61
N GLN A 81 -46.83 -5.91 -9.45
CA GLN A 81 -47.85 -6.39 -8.50
C GLN A 81 -48.16 -5.37 -7.39
N HIS A 82 -47.12 -4.66 -6.90
CA HIS A 82 -47.18 -3.77 -5.73
C HIS A 82 -46.85 -2.30 -6.07
N GLY A 83 -46.78 -1.96 -7.36
CA GLY A 83 -46.33 -0.67 -7.88
C GLY A 83 -44.84 -0.40 -7.62
N THR A 84 -44.31 0.68 -8.21
CA THR A 84 -42.98 1.21 -7.90
C THR A 84 -43.03 2.70 -7.54
N VAL A 85 -42.13 3.14 -6.67
CA VAL A 85 -41.99 4.55 -6.24
C VAL A 85 -40.79 5.27 -6.88
N GLU A 86 -40.13 4.61 -7.83
CA GLU A 86 -38.95 5.11 -8.55
C GLU A 86 -39.25 5.34 -10.05
N PRO A 87 -38.38 6.06 -10.79
CA PRO A 87 -38.44 6.11 -12.24
C PRO A 87 -38.49 4.70 -12.85
N THR A 88 -39.51 4.43 -13.67
CA THR A 88 -39.81 3.09 -14.21
C THR A 88 -38.80 2.58 -15.25
N GLU A 89 -37.72 3.31 -15.51
CA GLU A 89 -36.76 2.97 -16.55
C GLU A 89 -36.10 1.60 -16.36
N TRP A 90 -35.72 1.25 -15.13
CA TRP A 90 -35.16 -0.07 -14.81
C TRP A 90 -36.18 -1.19 -15.08
N LEU A 91 -37.45 -0.93 -14.80
CA LEU A 91 -38.56 -1.84 -15.03
C LEU A 91 -38.84 -2.00 -16.54
N HIS A 92 -38.78 -0.91 -17.31
CA HIS A 92 -38.87 -0.94 -18.77
C HIS A 92 -37.67 -1.65 -19.41
N ARG A 93 -36.45 -1.48 -18.88
CA ARG A 93 -35.26 -2.27 -19.28
C ARG A 93 -35.45 -3.77 -18.97
N ALA A 94 -35.96 -4.12 -17.79
CA ALA A 94 -36.28 -5.51 -17.44
C ALA A 94 -37.41 -6.13 -18.28
N GLN A 95 -38.41 -5.33 -18.70
CA GLN A 95 -39.45 -5.72 -19.65
C GLN A 95 -38.88 -5.97 -21.04
N ALA A 96 -38.08 -5.04 -21.58
CA ALA A 96 -37.44 -5.16 -22.89
C ALA A 96 -36.45 -6.34 -22.95
N ALA A 97 -35.75 -6.65 -21.85
CA ALA A 97 -34.89 -7.81 -21.71
C ALA A 97 -35.65 -9.15 -21.54
N GLY A 98 -36.99 -9.14 -21.53
CA GLY A 98 -37.81 -10.36 -21.39
C GLY A 98 -37.75 -11.03 -20.01
N LEU A 99 -37.23 -10.34 -18.99
CA LEU A 99 -37.03 -10.90 -17.64
C LEU A 99 -38.32 -10.99 -16.83
N VAL A 100 -39.35 -10.21 -17.18
CA VAL A 100 -40.65 -10.20 -16.50
C VAL A 100 -41.45 -11.47 -16.82
N ARG A 101 -41.84 -12.21 -15.78
CA ARG A 101 -42.77 -13.35 -15.91
C ARG A 101 -44.21 -12.91 -15.68
N ALA A 102 -45.11 -13.26 -16.61
CA ALA A 102 -46.54 -13.09 -16.42
C ALA A 102 -47.03 -13.94 -15.23
N ALA A 103 -47.72 -13.31 -14.28
CA ALA A 103 -48.17 -13.96 -13.05
C ALA A 103 -49.23 -15.05 -13.35
N ARG A 104 -48.92 -16.31 -13.06
CA ARG A 104 -49.96 -17.35 -12.97
C ARG A 104 -50.80 -17.09 -11.74
N LYS A 105 -52.12 -17.04 -11.92
CA LYS A 105 -53.11 -16.91 -10.84
C LYS A 105 -52.93 -18.09 -9.86
N ALA A 106 -52.68 -17.80 -8.59
CA ALA A 106 -52.45 -18.84 -7.58
C ALA A 106 -53.73 -19.68 -7.35
N ALA A 107 -53.54 -20.98 -7.15
CA ALA A 107 -54.57 -21.88 -6.64
C ALA A 107 -54.42 -22.00 -5.10
N PRO A 108 -55.49 -22.28 -4.35
CA PRO A 108 -55.40 -22.42 -2.89
C PRO A 108 -54.50 -23.58 -2.45
N LEU A 109 -53.82 -23.41 -1.33
CA LEU A 109 -53.15 -24.48 -0.60
C LEU A 109 -54.19 -25.31 0.17
N PRO A 110 -54.09 -26.65 0.23
CA PRO A 110 -54.77 -27.47 1.21
C PRO A 110 -54.03 -27.45 2.57
N ASP A 111 -54.76 -27.75 3.64
CA ASP A 111 -54.30 -27.64 5.04
C ASP A 111 -53.35 -28.76 5.53
N THR A 112 -52.90 -28.58 6.78
CA THR A 112 -51.87 -29.36 7.49
C THR A 112 -52.27 -30.74 8.03
N ALA A 113 -51.26 -31.48 8.51
CA ALA A 113 -51.27 -32.83 9.11
C ALA A 113 -51.30 -33.99 8.09
N GLU A 114 -50.77 -35.19 8.35
CA GLU A 114 -50.20 -35.77 9.58
C GLU A 114 -49.05 -36.76 9.24
N ALA A 115 -48.39 -37.38 10.23
CA ALA A 115 -47.40 -38.47 10.04
C ALA A 115 -47.70 -39.62 11.02
N PRO A 116 -47.58 -40.90 10.60
CA PRO A 116 -46.26 -41.57 10.64
C PRO A 116 -46.01 -42.63 9.54
N ALA A 117 -44.88 -43.34 9.65
CA ALA A 117 -44.39 -44.47 8.82
C ALA A 117 -44.92 -45.85 9.36
N PRO A 118 -44.51 -47.07 8.90
CA PRO A 118 -43.39 -47.44 7.98
C PRO A 118 -43.67 -48.63 7.00
N ALA A 119 -42.58 -49.27 6.52
CA ALA A 119 -42.49 -50.52 5.73
C ALA A 119 -42.80 -50.43 4.21
N ASP A 120 -42.25 -51.25 3.30
CA ASP A 120 -41.22 -52.30 3.43
C ASP A 120 -40.31 -52.34 2.17
N THR A 121 -39.28 -53.18 2.23
CA THR A 121 -38.27 -53.56 1.23
C THR A 121 -38.75 -53.84 -0.20
N THR A 122 -37.90 -53.46 -1.16
CA THR A 122 -37.46 -54.40 -2.20
C THR A 122 -36.06 -54.01 -2.71
N ARG A 123 -35.40 -54.91 -3.44
CA ARG A 123 -33.95 -54.89 -3.70
C ARG A 123 -33.68 -55.24 -5.15
N GLU A 124 -33.01 -54.37 -5.88
CA GLU A 124 -32.45 -54.71 -7.20
C GLU A 124 -31.05 -54.10 -7.38
N THR A 125 -30.22 -54.74 -8.22
CA THR A 125 -28.77 -54.51 -8.29
C THR A 125 -28.37 -54.26 -9.75
N PRO A 126 -27.57 -53.22 -10.07
CA PRO A 126 -27.20 -52.92 -11.45
C PRO A 126 -26.18 -53.91 -12.02
N ALA A 127 -26.34 -54.25 -13.29
CA ALA A 127 -25.35 -54.98 -14.10
C ALA A 127 -24.52 -54.00 -14.97
N PRO A 128 -23.26 -54.32 -15.30
CA PRO A 128 -22.31 -53.35 -15.87
C PRO A 128 -22.31 -53.30 -17.41
N VAL A 129 -21.79 -52.19 -17.96
CA VAL A 129 -21.37 -52.05 -19.37
C VAL A 129 -19.87 -51.71 -19.42
N ALA A 130 -19.19 -52.19 -20.45
CA ALA A 130 -17.75 -52.48 -20.41
C ALA A 130 -16.80 -51.33 -20.82
N VAL A 131 -15.52 -51.53 -20.47
CA VAL A 131 -14.37 -50.67 -20.82
C VAL A 131 -13.98 -50.82 -22.30
N ALA A 132 -13.55 -49.73 -22.94
CA ALA A 132 -12.89 -49.77 -24.26
C ALA A 132 -11.80 -48.69 -24.39
N ALA A 133 -10.57 -49.11 -24.69
CA ALA A 133 -9.42 -48.28 -25.06
C ALA A 133 -8.27 -49.18 -25.59
N PRO A 134 -7.25 -48.65 -26.29
CA PRO A 134 -7.20 -47.45 -27.14
C PRO A 134 -6.88 -47.81 -28.62
N ALA A 135 -6.78 -46.82 -29.52
CA ALA A 135 -6.29 -47.04 -30.90
C ALA A 135 -5.47 -45.86 -31.44
N ALA A 136 -4.39 -46.17 -32.15
CA ALA A 136 -3.51 -45.23 -32.86
C ALA A 136 -2.57 -46.02 -33.81
N PRO A 137 -1.86 -45.37 -34.76
CA PRO A 137 -2.18 -44.15 -35.51
C PRO A 137 -2.29 -44.44 -37.04
N VAL A 138 -2.65 -43.44 -37.86
CA VAL A 138 -2.55 -43.54 -39.33
C VAL A 138 -1.96 -42.25 -39.91
N SER A 139 -0.89 -42.37 -40.71
CA SER A 139 -0.22 -41.24 -41.37
C SER A 139 -0.92 -40.81 -42.66
N LYS A 140 -0.84 -39.51 -43.00
CA LYS A 140 -1.02 -39.00 -44.36
C LYS A 140 0.06 -37.96 -44.69
N THR A 141 0.43 -37.90 -45.97
CA THR A 141 1.64 -37.24 -46.47
C THR A 141 1.39 -35.80 -46.89
N ALA A 142 2.47 -34.99 -46.92
CA ALA A 142 2.44 -33.55 -47.17
C ALA A 142 2.13 -33.14 -48.62
N THR A 143 1.90 -31.84 -48.81
CA THR A 143 2.02 -31.12 -50.09
C THR A 143 2.72 -29.79 -49.80
N ALA A 144 3.65 -29.37 -50.66
CA ALA A 144 4.58 -28.26 -50.38
C ALA A 144 4.26 -26.99 -51.18
N PRO A 145 4.54 -25.79 -50.63
CA PRO A 145 4.68 -24.54 -51.39
C PRO A 145 6.16 -24.27 -51.78
N VAL A 146 6.33 -23.30 -52.68
CA VAL A 146 7.59 -22.95 -53.38
C VAL A 146 8.59 -22.19 -52.49
N SER A 147 9.89 -22.33 -52.76
CA SER A 147 10.96 -21.58 -52.09
C SER A 147 11.23 -20.21 -52.72
N GLU A 148 11.28 -19.16 -51.91
CA GLU A 148 11.89 -17.86 -52.26
C GLU A 148 13.39 -17.83 -51.92
N PRO A 149 14.19 -16.91 -52.53
CA PRO A 149 15.62 -16.83 -52.31
C PRO A 149 15.97 -16.28 -50.91
N PRO A 150 17.15 -16.62 -50.35
CA PRO A 150 17.53 -16.21 -49.00
C PRO A 150 17.82 -14.71 -48.92
N ALA A 151 17.27 -14.05 -47.90
CA ALA A 151 17.67 -12.71 -47.50
C ALA A 151 19.14 -12.71 -47.00
N PRO A 152 19.90 -11.62 -47.22
CA PRO A 152 21.30 -11.56 -46.85
C PRO A 152 21.50 -11.61 -45.33
N THR A 153 22.45 -12.42 -44.87
CA THR A 153 22.86 -12.48 -43.47
C THR A 153 23.49 -11.15 -43.05
N ALA A 154 22.83 -10.47 -42.10
CA ALA A 154 23.32 -9.22 -41.52
C ALA A 154 24.54 -9.45 -40.61
N GLN A 155 25.70 -9.70 -41.21
CA GLN A 155 26.98 -9.64 -40.50
C GLN A 155 27.21 -8.22 -39.97
N LEU A 156 27.72 -8.10 -38.75
CA LEU A 156 28.08 -6.83 -38.14
C LEU A 156 29.25 -6.19 -38.88
N VAL A 157 28.96 -5.33 -39.86
CA VAL A 157 29.97 -4.59 -40.60
C VAL A 157 30.53 -3.49 -39.68
N MET A 158 31.69 -3.78 -39.09
CA MET A 158 32.44 -2.80 -38.28
C MET A 158 32.89 -1.62 -39.17
N LEU A 159 32.79 -0.40 -38.63
CA LEU A 159 33.38 0.78 -39.24
C LEU A 159 34.90 0.73 -39.14
N ASP A 160 35.56 1.36 -40.12
CA ASP A 160 37.01 1.54 -40.16
C ASP A 160 37.45 2.42 -38.98
N GLN A 161 38.57 2.06 -38.36
CA GLN A 161 39.16 2.77 -37.22
C GLN A 161 40.61 3.15 -37.49
N ASN A 162 41.03 4.27 -36.92
CA ASN A 162 42.43 4.65 -36.80
C ASN A 162 43.12 3.74 -35.77
N PRO A 163 44.48 3.67 -35.73
CA PRO A 163 45.22 2.81 -34.81
C PRO A 163 45.02 3.10 -33.30
N ASP A 164 44.37 4.22 -32.94
CA ASP A 164 43.99 4.58 -31.57
C ASP A 164 42.55 4.15 -31.19
N GLY A 165 41.83 3.49 -32.11
CA GLY A 165 40.43 3.09 -31.93
C GLY A 165 39.40 4.16 -32.25
N SER A 166 39.81 5.37 -32.65
CA SER A 166 38.89 6.40 -33.13
C SER A 166 38.33 6.04 -34.51
N LEU A 167 37.08 6.42 -34.81
CA LEU A 167 36.44 6.12 -36.09
C LEU A 167 37.12 6.89 -37.23
N LEU A 168 37.40 6.22 -38.34
CA LEU A 168 37.97 6.85 -39.53
C LEU A 168 36.89 7.69 -40.23
N MET A 169 37.13 8.99 -40.29
CA MET A 169 36.25 9.98 -40.92
C MET A 169 36.92 10.55 -42.17
N ALA A 170 36.17 10.59 -43.27
CA ALA A 170 36.57 11.16 -44.56
C ALA A 170 35.51 12.17 -45.05
N ALA A 171 35.76 12.80 -46.20
CA ALA A 171 34.82 13.75 -46.78
C ALA A 171 33.41 13.12 -46.97
N PRO A 172 32.31 13.88 -46.78
CA PRO A 172 30.96 13.35 -46.95
C PRO A 172 30.75 12.78 -48.35
N ALA A 173 30.35 11.50 -48.43
CA ALA A 173 30.08 10.79 -49.68
C ALA A 173 28.81 9.95 -49.55
N PRO A 174 28.08 9.66 -50.65
CA PRO A 174 26.81 8.94 -50.60
C PRO A 174 26.93 7.57 -49.92
N CYS A 175 26.15 7.36 -48.86
CA CYS A 175 26.07 6.10 -48.13
C CYS A 175 25.61 4.96 -49.05
N VAL A 176 26.35 3.85 -49.10
CA VAL A 176 26.05 2.73 -50.02
C VAL A 176 24.72 2.03 -49.75
N GLN A 177 24.08 2.31 -48.61
CA GLN A 177 22.77 1.76 -48.23
C GLN A 177 21.58 2.74 -48.38
N CYS A 178 21.81 4.06 -48.43
CA CYS A 178 20.71 5.05 -48.45
C CYS A 178 20.97 6.34 -49.26
N GLY A 179 22.12 6.48 -49.92
CA GLY A 179 22.50 7.64 -50.73
C GLY A 179 22.81 8.93 -49.96
N GLN A 180 22.43 9.04 -48.68
CA GLN A 180 22.68 10.23 -47.87
C GLN A 180 24.18 10.42 -47.56
N PRO A 181 24.70 11.66 -47.43
CA PRO A 181 26.12 11.88 -47.20
C PRO A 181 26.59 11.30 -45.85
N SER A 182 27.57 10.38 -45.88
CA SER A 182 28.27 9.91 -44.69
C SER A 182 29.76 10.23 -44.73
N VAL A 183 30.27 10.65 -43.57
CA VAL A 183 31.70 10.87 -43.29
C VAL A 183 32.41 9.59 -42.84
N TYR A 184 31.68 8.62 -42.27
CA TYR A 184 32.27 7.37 -41.80
C TYR A 184 32.49 6.37 -42.94
N ARG A 185 33.38 5.40 -42.72
CA ARG A 185 33.69 4.33 -43.66
C ARG A 185 33.58 2.95 -43.00
N ALA A 186 33.16 1.96 -43.78
CA ALA A 186 33.23 0.54 -43.48
C ALA A 186 33.90 -0.17 -44.65
N GLN A 187 35.05 -0.79 -44.43
CA GLN A 187 35.86 -1.43 -45.48
C GLN A 187 36.11 -0.47 -46.66
N GLY A 188 36.39 0.81 -46.37
CA GLY A 188 36.57 1.89 -47.34
C GLY A 188 35.29 2.49 -47.95
N HIS A 189 34.12 1.91 -47.71
CA HIS A 189 32.85 2.33 -48.33
C HIS A 189 32.07 3.30 -47.42
N PRO A 190 31.43 4.37 -47.95
CA PRO A 190 30.63 5.28 -47.13
C PRO A 190 29.41 4.58 -46.51
N MET A 191 29.29 4.60 -45.19
CA MET A 191 28.21 3.97 -44.43
C MET A 191 27.91 4.76 -43.15
N HIS A 192 26.71 4.62 -42.56
CA HIS A 192 26.39 5.22 -41.27
C HIS A 192 26.68 4.27 -40.09
N LEU A 193 26.95 4.84 -38.92
CA LEU A 193 27.05 4.13 -37.65
C LEU A 193 25.86 3.19 -37.43
N GLY A 194 26.13 1.96 -36.97
CA GLY A 194 25.12 0.98 -36.55
C GLY A 194 24.12 0.53 -37.62
N GLY A 195 24.33 0.85 -38.89
CA GLY A 195 23.33 0.62 -39.94
C GLY A 195 22.10 1.54 -39.84
N PHE A 196 22.18 2.67 -39.12
CA PHE A 196 21.08 3.64 -38.93
C PHE A 196 20.77 4.48 -40.18
N CYS A 197 20.47 3.80 -41.28
CA CYS A 197 20.04 4.38 -42.54
C CYS A 197 18.57 4.83 -42.46
N ARG A 198 18.34 6.13 -42.26
CA ARG A 198 16.99 6.72 -42.37
C ARG A 198 16.49 6.63 -43.83
N PRO A 199 15.22 6.23 -44.06
CA PRO A 199 14.59 6.39 -45.37
C PRO A 199 14.58 7.85 -45.83
N ALA A 200 14.69 8.09 -47.14
CA ALA A 200 14.54 9.42 -47.71
C ALA A 200 13.08 9.86 -47.58
N ALA A 201 12.82 10.91 -46.79
CA ALA A 201 11.49 11.49 -46.67
C ALA A 201 11.08 12.15 -48.00
N ALA A 202 9.83 11.90 -48.45
CA ALA A 202 9.27 12.61 -49.59
C ALA A 202 9.20 14.13 -49.31
N PRO A 203 9.45 15.00 -50.30
CA PRO A 203 9.65 16.43 -50.06
C PRO A 203 8.35 17.12 -49.64
N ALA A 204 8.31 17.60 -48.39
CA ALA A 204 7.29 18.53 -47.94
C ALA A 204 7.45 19.89 -48.64
N ALA A 205 6.33 20.53 -49.01
CA ALA A 205 6.34 21.77 -49.76
C ALA A 205 6.91 22.96 -48.96
N MET A 206 7.58 23.86 -49.67
CA MET A 206 8.34 24.99 -49.11
C MET A 206 7.45 26.01 -48.38
N GLN A 207 7.90 26.49 -47.21
CA GLN A 207 7.52 27.81 -46.69
C GLN A 207 8.78 28.71 -46.64
N PRO A 208 8.69 29.99 -47.05
CA PRO A 208 9.85 30.87 -47.14
C PRO A 208 10.27 31.42 -45.76
N ALA A 209 11.58 31.54 -45.55
CA ALA A 209 12.15 32.06 -44.31
C ALA A 209 12.16 33.60 -44.25
N PRO A 210 12.09 34.21 -43.05
CA PRO A 210 12.37 35.62 -42.86
C PRO A 210 13.87 35.93 -43.08
N VAL A 211 14.15 37.09 -43.67
CA VAL A 211 15.51 37.48 -44.11
C VAL A 211 16.35 38.03 -42.95
N ALA A 212 17.64 37.68 -42.92
CA ALA A 212 18.66 38.29 -42.07
C ALA A 212 19.75 38.96 -42.92
N VAL A 213 20.29 40.11 -42.45
CA VAL A 213 21.34 40.91 -43.09
C VAL A 213 22.22 41.56 -41.98
N PRO A 214 23.43 42.09 -42.26
CA PRO A 214 24.69 41.40 -42.01
C PRO A 214 25.55 42.03 -40.87
N ALA A 215 26.82 41.65 -40.74
CA ALA A 215 27.68 41.88 -39.55
C ALA A 215 29.07 42.49 -39.82
N ALA A 216 29.84 42.73 -38.74
CA ALA A 216 31.29 43.01 -38.64
C ALA A 216 31.80 44.42 -39.06
N PRO A 217 33.08 44.83 -38.79
CA PRO A 217 34.21 44.24 -37.99
C PRO A 217 34.37 44.95 -36.60
N ALA A 218 35.47 44.93 -35.80
CA ALA A 218 36.86 44.41 -35.79
C ALA A 218 37.25 44.00 -34.32
N ALA A 219 38.40 43.46 -33.85
CA ALA A 219 39.84 43.46 -34.21
C ALA A 219 40.61 44.78 -33.92
N ALA A 220 41.85 44.86 -33.38
CA ALA A 220 42.83 43.95 -32.72
C ALA A 220 43.91 44.86 -31.98
N PRO A 221 45.19 44.53 -31.65
CA PRO A 221 45.95 43.25 -31.50
C PRO A 221 46.95 43.16 -30.28
N ALA A 222 47.49 41.95 -29.99
CA ALA A 222 48.86 41.57 -29.50
C ALA A 222 49.53 42.23 -28.22
N ALA A 223 50.58 41.68 -27.57
CA ALA A 223 51.53 40.58 -27.87
C ALA A 223 52.08 39.82 -26.61
N ALA A 224 53.05 38.89 -26.81
CA ALA A 224 53.70 38.01 -25.80
C ALA A 224 54.97 38.65 -25.15
N VAL A 225 55.86 38.05 -24.31
CA VAL A 225 56.47 36.69 -24.18
C VAL A 225 57.05 36.49 -22.75
N GLY A 226 57.20 35.26 -22.23
CA GLY A 226 58.20 34.96 -21.17
C GLY A 226 57.99 33.69 -20.31
N ALA A 227 59.06 32.90 -20.10
CA ALA A 227 59.17 31.80 -19.12
C ALA A 227 60.61 31.72 -18.56
N PRO A 228 60.85 31.08 -17.39
CA PRO A 228 61.75 29.90 -17.39
C PRO A 228 61.45 28.82 -16.30
N VAL A 229 62.34 27.84 -16.16
CA VAL A 229 62.24 26.63 -15.30
C VAL A 229 63.51 26.45 -14.45
N ALA A 230 63.42 26.00 -13.18
CA ALA A 230 64.51 25.38 -12.39
C ALA A 230 64.01 24.71 -11.08
N ALA A 231 64.86 23.92 -10.39
CA ALA A 231 64.52 23.17 -9.16
C ALA A 231 65.61 23.25 -8.02
N PRO A 232 66.01 22.22 -7.22
CA PRO A 232 65.93 22.34 -5.74
C PRO A 232 67.19 21.99 -4.90
N ARG A 233 67.27 22.41 -3.60
CA ARG A 233 67.84 21.62 -2.44
C ARG A 233 67.96 22.38 -1.07
N ARG A 234 67.89 21.59 0.02
CA ARG A 234 68.54 21.56 1.39
C ARG A 234 69.39 22.79 1.88
N THR A 235 69.57 23.08 3.19
CA THR A 235 69.99 22.24 4.36
C THR A 235 69.56 22.76 5.77
N ALA A 236 69.81 21.97 6.84
CA ALA A 236 69.74 22.33 8.28
C ALA A 236 71.15 22.79 8.82
N PRO A 237 71.63 22.65 10.11
CA PRO A 237 71.24 21.84 11.31
C PRO A 237 70.42 22.66 12.37
N ALA A 238 70.32 22.46 13.70
CA ALA A 238 70.91 21.60 14.78
C ALA A 238 69.87 21.42 15.96
N THR A 239 70.08 20.96 17.21
CA THR A 239 71.25 20.60 18.08
C THR A 239 71.07 19.26 18.88
N GLY A 240 70.72 19.28 20.19
CA GLY A 240 70.68 18.15 21.16
C GLY A 240 70.52 18.62 22.63
N PRO A 241 70.66 17.77 23.69
CA PRO A 241 71.34 16.45 23.73
C PRO A 241 70.69 15.28 24.54
N ALA A 242 71.19 14.05 24.31
CA ALA A 242 71.41 12.87 25.21
C ALA A 242 70.31 12.34 26.21
N ALA A 243 70.26 11.07 26.66
CA ALA A 243 71.18 9.91 26.61
C ALA A 243 70.44 8.53 26.52
N ALA A 244 71.16 7.39 26.63
CA ALA A 244 70.66 5.99 26.55
C ALA A 244 71.26 5.09 27.69
N PRO A 245 71.04 3.74 27.86
CA PRO A 245 71.35 2.68 26.85
C PRO A 245 70.55 1.31 26.85
N ARG A 246 70.85 0.50 25.82
CA ARG A 246 70.49 -0.90 25.42
C ARG A 246 70.42 -2.05 26.46
N ARG A 247 69.63 -3.10 26.14
CA ARG A 247 70.04 -4.55 25.89
C ARG A 247 68.84 -5.46 25.48
N THR A 248 68.84 -6.15 24.31
CA THR A 248 69.10 -7.61 24.01
C THR A 248 68.16 -8.65 24.68
N ALA A 249 67.64 -9.73 24.03
CA ALA A 249 67.68 -10.23 22.64
C ALA A 249 66.67 -11.40 22.35
N SER A 250 66.51 -11.80 21.07
CA SER A 250 66.03 -13.10 20.49
C SER A 250 64.71 -13.76 21.00
N SER A 251 63.73 -14.11 20.16
CA SER A 251 63.80 -15.32 19.29
C SER A 251 62.62 -15.46 18.28
N ARG A 252 62.75 -16.42 17.34
CA ARG A 252 61.80 -16.87 16.28
C ARG A 252 62.24 -18.28 15.81
N PRO A 253 61.47 -19.07 15.02
CA PRO A 253 60.11 -18.90 14.46
C PRO A 253 59.10 -19.89 15.13
N VAL A 254 57.89 -20.23 14.65
CA VAL A 254 57.44 -20.85 13.37
C VAL A 254 56.03 -20.32 12.99
N VAL A 255 55.61 -20.52 11.73
CA VAL A 255 54.38 -19.98 11.14
C VAL A 255 53.19 -20.96 11.23
N SER A 256 52.00 -20.44 11.59
CA SER A 256 50.72 -20.94 11.05
C SER A 256 49.73 -19.78 10.89
N SER A 257 48.89 -19.83 9.85
CA SER A 257 48.06 -18.70 9.43
C SER A 257 46.68 -18.69 10.11
N ARG A 258 46.45 -17.72 11.02
CA ARG A 258 45.09 -17.35 11.46
C ARG A 258 44.65 -16.06 10.78
N ALA A 259 43.54 -16.13 10.04
CA ALA A 259 42.86 -14.94 9.53
C ALA A 259 42.44 -14.04 10.70
N ARG A 260 42.66 -12.73 10.57
CA ARG A 260 42.28 -11.75 11.60
C ARG A 260 40.76 -11.63 11.64
N LYS A 261 40.12 -12.14 12.71
CA LYS A 261 38.78 -11.66 13.09
C LYS A 261 38.87 -10.15 13.26
N ALA A 262 38.05 -9.41 12.51
CA ALA A 262 37.79 -8.01 12.85
C ALA A 262 37.14 -7.95 14.25
N PRO A 263 37.43 -6.92 15.06
CA PRO A 263 36.73 -6.76 16.33
C PRO A 263 35.23 -6.61 16.06
N ALA A 264 34.40 -7.31 16.84
CA ALA A 264 32.96 -7.14 16.77
C ALA A 264 32.64 -5.68 17.10
N LYS A 265 31.83 -5.01 16.26
CA LYS A 265 31.33 -3.68 16.61
C LYS A 265 30.49 -3.82 17.87
N THR A 266 30.93 -3.17 18.95
CA THR A 266 30.13 -2.98 20.16
C THR A 266 28.77 -2.44 19.76
N ALA A 267 27.69 -2.94 20.35
CA ALA A 267 26.39 -2.32 20.19
C ALA A 267 26.52 -0.86 20.64
N ALA A 268 26.08 0.09 19.80
CA ALA A 268 26.05 1.49 20.19
C ALA A 268 25.11 1.61 21.39
N ALA A 269 25.65 2.06 22.53
CA ALA A 269 24.82 2.54 23.62
C ALA A 269 23.93 3.67 23.08
N ALA A 270 22.72 3.81 23.62
CA ALA A 270 21.85 4.91 23.22
C ALA A 270 22.52 6.23 23.57
N GLU A 271 22.96 6.97 22.55
CA GLU A 271 23.37 8.36 22.71
C GLU A 271 22.17 9.14 23.27
N GLY A 272 22.43 10.01 24.25
CA GLY A 272 21.38 10.85 24.84
C GLY A 272 20.73 11.75 23.78
N PRO A 273 19.50 12.25 24.03
CA PRO A 273 18.83 13.14 23.10
C PRO A 273 19.73 14.33 22.78
N SER A 274 20.00 14.54 21.50
CA SER A 274 20.94 15.55 21.03
C SER A 274 20.44 16.96 21.34
N ASP A 275 21.35 17.93 21.43
CA ASP A 275 21.04 19.29 21.90
C ASP A 275 19.81 19.93 21.23
N TRP A 276 19.60 19.65 19.93
CA TRP A 276 18.46 20.18 19.18
C TRP A 276 17.13 19.50 19.52
N GLU A 277 17.14 18.25 19.99
CA GLU A 277 15.97 17.47 20.44
C GLU A 277 15.54 17.94 21.83
N ALA A 278 16.49 18.07 22.76
CA ALA A 278 16.25 18.67 24.07
C ALA A 278 15.72 20.11 23.95
N ALA A 279 16.35 20.94 23.12
CA ALA A 279 15.91 22.32 22.83
C ALA A 279 14.65 22.42 21.95
N ALA A 280 14.16 21.31 21.38
CA ALA A 280 12.84 21.24 20.75
C ALA A 280 11.76 20.81 21.77
N ALA A 281 12.05 19.83 22.63
CA ALA A 281 11.12 19.35 23.65
C ALA A 281 10.79 20.45 24.67
N ALA A 282 11.80 21.21 25.12
CA ALA A 282 11.64 22.32 26.07
C ALA A 282 10.75 23.48 25.57
N ARG A 283 10.34 23.49 24.28
CA ARG A 283 9.42 24.48 23.71
C ARG A 283 7.97 24.24 24.14
N PHE A 284 7.59 22.98 24.37
CA PHE A 284 6.20 22.54 24.47
C PHE A 284 5.91 21.87 25.83
N PRO A 285 6.01 22.60 26.96
CA PRO A 285 5.87 22.02 28.30
C PRO A 285 4.47 21.46 28.61
N ALA A 286 3.42 21.95 27.93
CA ALA A 286 2.06 21.40 28.04
C ALA A 286 1.83 20.17 27.13
N GLY A 287 2.82 19.77 26.33
CA GLY A 287 2.76 18.58 25.49
C GLY A 287 1.95 18.73 24.19
N PRO A 288 1.61 17.60 23.53
CA PRO A 288 1.07 17.58 22.16
C PRO A 288 -0.34 18.16 22.02
N LEU A 289 -1.18 18.01 23.04
CA LEU A 289 -2.62 18.25 22.93
C LEU A 289 -3.28 18.49 24.29
N ALA A 290 -4.51 19.01 24.22
CA ALA A 290 -5.49 18.93 25.29
C ALA A 290 -6.86 18.48 24.77
N VAL A 291 -7.65 17.81 25.61
CA VAL A 291 -9.10 17.66 25.43
C VAL A 291 -9.78 18.74 26.27
N LEU A 292 -10.56 19.60 25.62
CA LEU A 292 -11.35 20.66 26.24
C LEU A 292 -12.77 20.15 26.49
N ASP A 293 -13.23 20.26 27.74
CA ASP A 293 -14.56 19.86 28.20
C ASP A 293 -15.18 20.96 29.10
N VAL A 294 -16.40 20.75 29.59
CA VAL A 294 -17.06 21.65 30.55
C VAL A 294 -16.84 21.14 31.97
N ALA A 295 -16.50 22.04 32.91
CA ALA A 295 -16.30 21.68 34.30
C ALA A 295 -17.64 21.30 34.99
N PRO A 296 -17.62 20.55 36.11
CA PRO A 296 -18.84 20.17 36.84
C PRO A 296 -19.70 21.33 37.38
N ASP A 297 -19.22 22.58 37.30
CA ASP A 297 -19.99 23.78 37.64
C ASP A 297 -20.96 24.24 36.52
N GLY A 298 -20.86 23.65 35.32
CA GLY A 298 -21.62 24.01 34.11
C GLY A 298 -21.32 25.41 33.57
N LYS A 299 -20.21 26.05 33.99
CA LYS A 299 -19.93 27.48 33.77
C LYS A 299 -18.51 27.74 33.27
N SER A 300 -17.53 26.98 33.73
CA SER A 300 -16.13 27.07 33.29
C SER A 300 -15.76 25.91 32.34
N PHE A 301 -14.74 26.11 31.50
CA PHE A 301 -14.13 24.99 30.79
C PHE A 301 -13.13 24.27 31.72
N VAL A 302 -12.98 22.97 31.51
CA VAL A 302 -11.85 22.18 32.01
C VAL A 302 -11.04 21.69 30.81
N ALA A 303 -9.74 21.51 30.98
CA ALA A 303 -8.88 20.92 29.96
C ALA A 303 -8.07 19.76 30.55
N TYR A 304 -7.93 18.68 29.80
CA TYR A 304 -7.15 17.49 30.15
C TYR A 304 -5.93 17.36 29.25
N LEU A 305 -4.76 17.17 29.85
CA LEU A 305 -3.46 17.06 29.19
C LEU A 305 -3.25 15.65 28.59
N ALA A 306 -2.16 15.49 27.84
CA ALA A 306 -1.83 14.25 27.10
C ALA A 306 -1.61 12.99 27.98
N ASP A 307 -1.55 13.12 29.30
CA ASP A 307 -1.50 12.02 30.28
C ASP A 307 -2.85 11.74 30.96
N GLY A 308 -3.87 12.55 30.67
CA GLY A 308 -5.19 12.54 31.30
C GLY A 308 -5.33 13.46 32.53
N THR A 309 -4.25 14.12 32.97
CA THR A 309 -4.31 15.05 34.12
C THR A 309 -5.03 16.35 33.76
N GLN A 310 -5.67 16.99 34.73
CA GLN A 310 -6.30 18.29 34.54
C GLN A 310 -5.24 19.39 34.39
N ALA A 311 -5.36 20.21 33.35
CA ALA A 311 -4.47 21.34 33.10
C ALA A 311 -4.63 22.44 34.17
N PRO A 312 -3.54 23.16 34.55
CA PRO A 312 -3.60 24.24 35.54
C PRO A 312 -4.47 25.43 35.15
N THR A 313 -4.79 25.58 33.85
CA THR A 313 -5.68 26.62 33.32
C THR A 313 -6.54 26.05 32.19
N ALA A 314 -7.65 26.73 31.88
CA ALA A 314 -8.47 26.50 30.71
C ALA A 314 -8.80 27.85 30.03
N PRO A 315 -9.30 27.88 28.78
CA PRO A 315 -9.67 29.12 28.09
C PRO A 315 -10.70 29.93 28.88
N ALA A 316 -10.35 31.17 29.25
CA ALA A 316 -11.28 32.06 29.96
C ALA A 316 -12.42 32.58 29.06
N GLY A 317 -12.23 32.57 27.74
CA GLY A 317 -13.18 33.10 26.75
C GLY A 317 -13.96 32.00 26.02
N ARG A 318 -15.29 32.14 25.98
CA ARG A 318 -16.22 31.26 25.24
C ARG A 318 -16.23 31.53 23.72
N THR A 319 -15.06 31.49 23.09
CA THR A 319 -14.92 31.60 21.63
C THR A 319 -13.74 30.77 21.12
N LEU A 320 -13.82 30.27 19.87
CA LEU A 320 -12.69 29.54 19.26
C LEU A 320 -11.40 30.36 19.19
N ALA A 321 -11.48 31.69 19.05
CA ALA A 321 -10.30 32.55 19.10
C ALA A 321 -9.61 32.47 20.47
N ALA A 322 -10.36 32.57 21.57
CA ALA A 322 -9.79 32.46 22.92
C ALA A 322 -9.23 31.05 23.23
N VAL A 323 -9.84 29.98 22.70
CA VAL A 323 -9.29 28.62 22.78
C VAL A 323 -7.95 28.51 22.04
N VAL A 324 -7.82 29.15 20.87
CA VAL A 324 -6.60 29.15 20.06
C VAL A 324 -5.48 29.97 20.70
N GLU A 325 -5.76 31.17 21.22
CA GLU A 325 -4.76 31.98 21.93
C GLU A 325 -4.29 31.24 23.21
N TRP A 326 -5.21 30.73 24.04
CA TRP A 326 -4.87 29.92 25.24
C TRP A 326 -3.97 28.73 24.90
N ALA A 327 -4.27 28.01 23.83
CA ALA A 327 -3.48 26.83 23.44
C ALA A 327 -2.03 27.20 23.04
N LEU A 328 -1.81 28.42 22.54
CA LEU A 328 -0.48 28.95 22.21
C LEU A 328 0.22 29.55 23.43
N GLU A 329 -0.51 30.18 24.35
CA GLU A 329 -0.01 30.66 25.65
C GLU A 329 0.50 29.52 26.53
N GLN A 330 -0.25 28.42 26.64
CA GLN A 330 0.20 27.20 27.33
C GLN A 330 1.34 26.49 26.58
N ARG A 331 1.62 26.88 25.33
CA ARG A 331 2.60 26.26 24.43
C ARG A 331 2.36 24.77 24.23
N PHE A 332 1.13 24.40 23.85
CA PHE A 332 0.89 23.08 23.27
C PHE A 332 1.57 22.95 21.91
N GLY A 333 1.94 21.72 21.54
CA GLY A 333 2.64 21.41 20.30
C GLY A 333 3.61 20.25 20.50
N SER A 334 4.48 19.99 19.54
CA SER A 334 5.42 18.86 19.65
C SER A 334 6.77 19.12 19.01
N PRO A 335 7.87 18.61 19.59
CA PRO A 335 9.17 18.72 18.96
C PRO A 335 9.18 18.09 17.57
N ARG A 336 9.79 18.78 16.61
CA ARG A 336 10.13 18.22 15.30
C ARG A 336 10.89 16.90 15.44
N LEU A 337 10.56 15.91 14.60
CA LEU A 337 11.17 14.57 14.65
C LEU A 337 12.49 14.46 13.85
N HIS A 338 13.01 15.59 13.37
CA HIS A 338 14.22 15.67 12.58
C HIS A 338 14.78 17.09 12.65
N ARG A 339 16.11 17.26 12.66
CA ARG A 339 16.77 18.58 12.80
C ARG A 339 16.35 19.62 11.75
N HIS A 340 16.03 19.16 10.54
CA HIS A 340 15.52 19.97 9.42
C HIS A 340 13.99 19.90 9.27
N GLY A 341 13.30 19.22 10.19
CA GLY A 341 11.85 19.10 10.24
C GLY A 341 11.16 20.33 10.85
N LYS A 342 9.83 20.25 10.93
CA LYS A 342 8.98 21.30 11.52
C LYS A 342 8.38 20.80 12.83
N ASP A 343 8.24 21.69 13.80
CA ASP A 343 7.55 21.39 15.05
C ASP A 343 6.06 21.12 14.77
N GLY A 344 5.49 20.18 15.52
CA GLY A 344 4.11 19.74 15.43
C GLY A 344 3.16 20.80 15.99
N ASP A 345 2.02 20.98 15.33
CA ASP A 345 0.97 21.89 15.76
C ASP A 345 0.34 21.43 17.08
N ALA A 346 -0.06 22.37 17.93
CA ALA A 346 -0.99 22.12 19.01
C ALA A 346 -2.27 21.44 18.48
N LEU A 347 -2.82 20.49 19.22
CA LEU A 347 -4.12 19.91 18.96
C LEU A 347 -5.04 20.17 20.16
N VAL A 348 -6.19 20.79 19.91
CA VAL A 348 -7.28 20.86 20.89
C VAL A 348 -8.41 19.96 20.40
N VAL A 349 -8.82 19.00 21.23
CA VAL A 349 -10.03 18.21 21.01
C VAL A 349 -11.18 18.91 21.72
N LEU A 350 -12.32 19.10 21.08
CA LEU A 350 -13.51 19.70 21.70
C LEU A 350 -14.52 18.60 21.97
N THR A 351 -14.91 18.36 23.24
CA THR A 351 -16.05 17.49 23.55
C THR A 351 -17.36 18.11 23.05
N ASP A 352 -18.41 17.30 22.95
CA ASP A 352 -19.75 17.76 22.58
C ASP A 352 -20.29 18.85 23.53
N ALA A 353 -19.95 18.78 24.83
CA ALA A 353 -20.29 19.81 25.81
C ALA A 353 -19.48 21.11 25.58
N ALA A 354 -18.16 21.01 25.37
CA ALA A 354 -17.35 22.19 25.06
C ALA A 354 -17.74 22.84 23.73
N LEU A 355 -18.15 22.05 22.74
CA LEU A 355 -18.67 22.49 21.44
C LEU A 355 -19.94 23.34 21.62
N ALA A 356 -20.88 22.88 22.45
CA ALA A 356 -22.10 23.61 22.78
C ALA A 356 -21.81 24.95 23.48
N GLU A 357 -20.94 24.96 24.49
CA GLU A 357 -20.56 26.18 25.23
C GLU A 357 -19.78 27.19 24.38
N LEU A 358 -19.14 26.74 23.29
CA LEU A 358 -18.51 27.59 22.26
C LEU A 358 -19.51 28.14 21.22
N GLY A 359 -20.80 27.79 21.33
CA GLY A 359 -21.85 28.21 20.39
C GLY A 359 -21.70 27.59 19.00
N LEU A 360 -21.20 26.36 18.93
CA LEU A 360 -21.02 25.59 17.70
C LEU A 360 -22.08 24.48 17.65
N PRO A 361 -22.75 24.25 16.50
CA PRO A 361 -23.82 23.27 16.44
C PRO A 361 -23.27 21.83 16.50
N PRO A 362 -23.99 20.87 17.10
CA PRO A 362 -23.74 19.45 16.85
C PRO A 362 -23.99 19.12 15.36
N LEU A 363 -23.45 18.00 14.87
CA LEU A 363 -23.64 17.61 13.47
C LEU A 363 -25.11 17.27 13.21
N GLY A 364 -25.69 17.87 12.17
CA GLY A 364 -27.14 17.86 11.95
C GLY A 364 -27.72 16.46 11.71
N ARG A 365 -28.67 16.08 12.58
CA ARG A 365 -29.81 15.24 12.18
C ARG A 365 -30.84 16.18 11.53
N ASP A 366 -31.39 15.80 10.38
CA ASP A 366 -32.53 16.52 9.76
C ASP A 366 -33.79 16.35 10.64
N GLU A 367 -34.84 17.17 10.54
CA GLU A 367 -35.23 18.04 9.41
C GLU A 367 -35.14 19.56 9.71
N LYS A 368 -34.51 20.33 8.80
CA LYS A 368 -34.65 21.81 8.62
C LYS A 368 -34.16 22.66 9.82
N THR A 369 -33.19 23.58 9.75
CA THR A 369 -32.44 24.28 8.67
C THR A 369 -31.14 24.85 9.28
N GLU A 370 -29.96 24.89 8.66
CA GLU A 370 -29.44 24.17 7.48
C GLU A 370 -28.03 23.65 7.82
N PHE A 371 -27.71 22.41 7.46
CA PHE A 371 -26.34 21.91 7.43
C PHE A 371 -26.16 20.92 6.28
N VAL A 372 -25.24 21.21 5.36
CA VAL A 372 -25.03 20.36 4.17
C VAL A 372 -24.20 19.12 4.53
N GLN A 373 -24.89 18.02 4.85
CA GLN A 373 -24.32 16.71 5.22
C GLN A 373 -23.08 16.32 4.39
N ARG A 374 -23.09 16.56 3.07
CA ARG A 374 -22.04 16.12 2.14
C ARG A 374 -20.64 16.71 2.39
N LEU A 375 -20.45 17.73 3.24
CA LEU A 375 -19.14 18.38 3.41
C LEU A 375 -18.68 18.68 4.85
N GLY A 376 -19.44 18.33 5.88
CA GLY A 376 -18.95 18.30 7.27
C GLY A 376 -18.41 19.63 7.85
N ARG A 377 -18.74 20.78 7.25
CA ARG A 377 -18.07 22.07 7.50
C ARG A 377 -19.06 23.21 7.70
N LEU A 378 -18.71 24.17 8.56
CA LEU A 378 -19.46 25.41 8.71
C LEU A 378 -19.22 26.35 7.51
N PRO A 379 -20.24 27.09 7.04
CA PRO A 379 -20.08 28.06 5.96
C PRO A 379 -19.28 29.29 6.44
N LYS A 380 -18.59 29.97 5.52
CA LYS A 380 -17.83 31.20 5.81
C LYS A 380 -18.70 32.32 6.42
N THR A 381 -20.01 32.28 6.18
CA THR A 381 -20.97 33.22 6.75
C THR A 381 -21.23 33.04 8.25
N HIS A 382 -20.87 31.89 8.84
CA HIS A 382 -21.14 31.52 10.23
C HIS A 382 -20.46 32.43 11.24
N LYS A 383 -21.13 32.71 12.37
CA LYS A 383 -20.66 33.62 13.44
C LYS A 383 -19.24 33.26 13.93
N ALA A 384 -19.01 31.98 14.24
CA ALA A 384 -17.71 31.53 14.73
C ALA A 384 -16.57 31.69 13.70
N VAL A 385 -16.86 31.50 12.40
CA VAL A 385 -15.85 31.69 11.34
C VAL A 385 -15.50 33.18 11.21
N LYS A 386 -16.51 34.05 11.17
CA LYS A 386 -16.31 35.51 11.18
C LYS A 386 -15.59 36.02 12.43
N GLN A 387 -15.77 35.37 13.59
CA GLN A 387 -15.05 35.71 14.83
C GLN A 387 -13.56 35.32 14.75
N ILE A 388 -13.23 34.15 14.17
CA ILE A 388 -11.85 33.74 13.89
C ILE A 388 -11.20 34.75 12.92
N GLU A 389 -11.86 35.03 11.78
CA GLU A 389 -11.35 35.98 10.78
C GLU A 389 -11.17 37.40 11.35
N LYS A 390 -12.14 37.90 12.15
CA LYS A 390 -12.04 39.21 12.84
C LYS A 390 -10.92 39.26 13.89
N ALA A 391 -10.56 38.13 14.50
CA ALA A 391 -9.42 38.01 15.42
C ALA A 391 -8.08 37.83 14.68
N GLY A 392 -8.03 38.06 13.36
CA GLY A 392 -6.82 37.96 12.55
C GLY A 392 -6.34 36.53 12.30
N TRP A 393 -7.20 35.53 12.51
CA TRP A 393 -6.90 34.13 12.31
C TRP A 393 -7.40 33.63 10.95
N LEU A 394 -6.60 32.78 10.29
CA LEU A 394 -6.89 32.19 8.98
C LEU A 394 -7.30 30.72 9.11
N LEU A 395 -8.17 30.27 8.21
CA LEU A 395 -8.53 28.86 8.02
C LEU A 395 -7.88 28.30 6.75
N THR A 396 -7.66 26.98 6.71
CA THR A 396 -7.24 26.30 5.47
C THR A 396 -8.39 26.19 4.47
N GLN A 397 -8.13 25.80 3.22
CA GLN A 397 -9.17 25.60 2.19
C GLN A 397 -10.24 24.54 2.57
N ARG A 398 -10.01 23.72 3.61
CA ARG A 398 -11.03 22.81 4.16
C ARG A 398 -12.08 23.52 5.05
N GLY A 399 -11.81 24.75 5.48
CA GLY A 399 -12.65 25.53 6.37
C GLY A 399 -12.61 25.05 7.83
N LEU A 400 -13.65 25.41 8.58
CA LEU A 400 -13.93 24.92 9.92
C LEU A 400 -14.84 23.68 9.79
N GLY A 401 -14.25 22.50 10.03
CA GLY A 401 -14.88 21.18 9.94
C GLY A 401 -14.26 20.22 10.96
N PRO A 402 -14.38 18.89 10.82
CA PRO A 402 -14.11 17.96 11.93
C PRO A 402 -12.63 17.92 12.31
N TRP A 403 -11.77 18.18 11.33
CA TRP A 403 -10.35 18.42 11.49
C TRP A 403 -9.99 19.79 10.91
N ALA A 404 -10.11 20.83 11.73
CA ALA A 404 -9.80 22.21 11.34
C ALA A 404 -8.34 22.57 11.63
N ARG A 405 -7.86 23.62 10.94
CA ARG A 405 -6.58 24.26 11.22
C ARG A 405 -6.75 25.78 11.20
N ILE A 406 -6.48 26.40 12.34
CA ILE A 406 -6.56 27.84 12.57
C ILE A 406 -5.12 28.35 12.75
N TYR A 407 -4.70 29.32 11.95
CA TYR A 407 -3.30 29.77 11.90
C TYR A 407 -3.17 31.25 11.56
N ARG A 408 -2.03 31.85 11.89
CA ARG A 408 -1.60 33.18 11.41
C ARG A 408 -0.45 33.01 10.43
N THR A 409 -0.21 34.01 9.59
CA THR A 409 1.01 34.08 8.78
C THR A 409 2.22 34.14 9.73
N PRO A 410 3.29 33.35 9.53
CA PRO A 410 4.40 33.31 10.49
C PRO A 410 5.18 34.63 10.57
N GLU A 411 5.04 35.33 11.70
CA GLU A 411 5.89 36.46 12.09
C GLU A 411 7.19 35.94 12.75
N ASP A 412 8.33 36.55 12.46
CA ASP A 412 9.68 36.14 12.94
C ASP A 412 10.00 34.63 12.78
N GLY A 413 9.40 33.99 11.77
CA GLY A 413 9.50 32.55 11.55
C GLY A 413 8.77 31.68 12.60
N ARG A 414 8.05 32.28 13.55
CA ARG A 414 7.28 31.57 14.58
C ARG A 414 5.96 31.08 14.00
N ARG A 415 5.75 29.77 14.05
CA ARG A 415 4.56 29.11 13.49
C ARG A 415 3.41 29.14 14.50
N GLN A 416 2.50 30.10 14.36
CA GLN A 416 1.24 30.14 15.11
C GLN A 416 0.16 29.33 14.40
N CYS A 417 -0.11 28.11 14.86
CA CYS A 417 -1.12 27.22 14.27
C CYS A 417 -1.65 26.22 15.30
N VAL A 418 -2.97 26.12 15.42
CA VAL A 418 -3.70 25.17 16.27
C VAL A 418 -4.60 24.31 15.39
N GLN A 419 -4.60 23.00 15.64
CA GLN A 419 -5.51 22.04 15.04
C GLN A 419 -6.70 21.82 15.98
N LEU A 420 -7.90 21.68 15.41
CA LEU A 420 -9.08 21.22 16.16
C LEU A 420 -9.46 19.82 15.72
N SER A 421 -9.82 18.97 16.67
CA SER A 421 -10.53 17.71 16.46
C SER A 421 -11.90 17.78 17.12
N ILE A 422 -12.98 17.53 16.38
CA ILE A 422 -14.35 17.70 16.85
C ILE A 422 -15.12 16.38 16.65
N PRO A 423 -15.21 15.51 17.69
CA PRO A 423 -15.82 14.18 17.58
C PRO A 423 -17.28 14.21 17.16
N ALA A 424 -18.07 15.15 17.71
CA ALA A 424 -19.45 15.43 17.29
C ALA A 424 -19.61 15.61 15.77
N TRP A 425 -18.58 16.08 15.05
CA TRP A 425 -18.57 16.28 13.60
C TRP A 425 -17.96 15.11 12.81
N GLY A 426 -17.70 13.98 13.46
CA GLY A 426 -17.11 12.78 12.84
C GLY A 426 -15.58 12.74 12.84
N ALA A 427 -14.90 13.60 13.61
CA ALA A 427 -13.50 13.36 13.94
C ALA A 427 -13.39 12.11 14.84
N LEU A 428 -12.31 11.33 14.70
CA LEU A 428 -12.08 10.07 15.45
C LEU A 428 -13.14 8.95 15.27
N ALA A 429 -14.35 9.24 14.77
CA ALA A 429 -15.39 8.25 14.45
C ALA A 429 -15.11 7.42 13.18
N SER A 430 -14.08 7.76 12.39
CA SER A 430 -13.75 7.05 11.16
C SER A 430 -12.28 7.22 10.74
N GLY A 431 -11.87 6.47 9.71
CA GLY A 431 -10.53 6.60 9.14
C GLY A 431 -9.43 5.91 9.93
N GLY A 432 -9.73 4.76 10.53
CA GLY A 432 -8.76 3.93 11.26
C GLY A 432 -8.52 4.35 12.71
N TRP A 433 -9.39 5.18 13.26
CA TRP A 433 -9.57 5.37 14.70
C TRP A 433 -10.66 4.41 15.20
N THR A 434 -10.60 4.06 16.49
CA THR A 434 -11.58 3.21 17.18
C THR A 434 -11.54 3.61 18.64
N ILE A 435 -12.31 4.65 18.99
CA ILE A 435 -12.43 5.17 20.35
C ILE A 435 -13.59 4.43 21.01
N PRO A 436 -13.49 3.98 22.28
CA PRO A 436 -14.63 3.48 23.04
C PRO A 436 -15.70 4.57 23.22
N ASP A 437 -16.98 4.21 23.11
CA ASP A 437 -18.11 5.16 23.16
C ASP A 437 -18.34 5.76 24.56
N ASP A 438 -17.81 5.11 25.60
CA ASP A 438 -17.90 5.46 27.03
C ASP A 438 -16.68 6.22 27.56
N LEU A 439 -15.71 6.57 26.70
CA LEU A 439 -14.43 7.15 27.11
C LEU A 439 -14.55 8.62 27.54
N GLY A 440 -14.41 8.88 28.84
CA GLY A 440 -14.39 10.24 29.40
C GLY A 440 -13.24 11.11 28.89
N ALA A 441 -13.40 12.44 28.99
CA ALA A 441 -12.47 13.41 28.40
C ALA A 441 -11.00 13.25 28.85
N ALA A 442 -10.77 12.86 30.11
CA ALA A 442 -9.45 12.55 30.65
C ALA A 442 -8.81 11.34 29.94
N ASP A 443 -9.52 10.22 29.82
CA ASP A 443 -9.02 9.02 29.14
C ASP A 443 -8.91 9.20 27.62
N LEU A 444 -9.75 10.04 27.01
CA LEU A 444 -9.58 10.46 25.62
C LEU A 444 -8.28 11.25 25.42
N ALA A 445 -7.92 12.11 26.39
CA ALA A 445 -6.66 12.85 26.37
C ALA A 445 -5.46 11.90 26.55
N ARG A 446 -5.56 10.95 27.48
CA ARG A 446 -4.57 9.87 27.72
C ARG A 446 -4.35 8.99 26.49
N LEU A 447 -5.43 8.53 25.83
CA LEU A 447 -5.40 7.74 24.60
C LEU A 447 -4.68 8.50 23.47
N LEU A 448 -5.15 9.71 23.16
CA LEU A 448 -4.61 10.49 22.04
C LEU A 448 -3.19 11.00 22.33
N GLY A 449 -2.88 11.29 23.60
CA GLY A 449 -1.55 11.71 24.04
C GLY A 449 -0.53 10.57 23.99
N THR A 450 -0.93 9.37 24.42
CA THR A 450 -0.13 8.15 24.27
C THR A 450 0.16 7.85 22.81
N TYR A 451 -0.85 7.97 21.93
CA TYR A 451 -0.64 7.90 20.47
C TYR A 451 0.30 9.01 19.98
N ALA A 452 0.19 10.24 20.48
CA ALA A 452 1.04 11.36 20.05
C ALA A 452 2.52 11.14 20.40
N ILE A 453 2.78 10.69 21.63
CA ILE A 453 4.11 10.38 22.17
C ILE A 453 4.74 9.20 21.41
N ARG A 454 3.98 8.14 21.14
CA ARG A 454 4.49 6.96 20.42
C ARG A 454 4.61 7.18 18.90
N VAL A 455 3.62 7.84 18.26
CA VAL A 455 3.43 7.91 16.80
C VAL A 455 3.60 9.31 16.22
N LEU A 456 2.67 10.23 16.49
CA LEU A 456 2.64 11.64 16.05
C LEU A 456 1.37 12.29 16.62
N THR A 457 1.38 13.58 16.96
CA THR A 457 0.16 14.35 17.26
C THR A 457 -0.92 14.08 16.20
N PRO A 458 -2.13 13.61 16.58
CA PRO A 458 -3.16 13.20 15.62
C PRO A 458 -3.47 14.25 14.55
N ARG A 459 -3.56 13.83 13.28
CA ARG A 459 -3.97 14.69 12.16
C ARG A 459 -4.87 13.93 11.18
N GLY A 460 -6.18 14.09 11.33
CA GLY A 460 -7.15 13.42 10.47
C GLY A 460 -7.25 11.92 10.78
N SER A 461 -7.58 11.11 9.77
CA SER A 461 -7.45 9.64 9.82
C SER A 461 -6.03 9.20 10.20
N THR A 462 -5.87 8.05 10.86
CA THR A 462 -4.54 7.48 11.19
C THR A 462 -3.64 7.29 9.97
N ALA A 463 -4.24 6.99 8.81
CA ALA A 463 -3.56 6.95 7.51
C ALA A 463 -2.92 8.29 7.08
N VAL A 464 -3.42 9.44 7.55
CA VAL A 464 -2.85 10.77 7.29
C VAL A 464 -1.78 11.11 8.34
N SER A 465 -2.03 10.83 9.63
CA SER A 465 -0.99 10.90 10.67
C SER A 465 0.27 10.12 10.26
N GLY A 466 0.11 8.97 9.61
CA GLY A 466 1.22 8.16 9.10
C GLY A 466 2.00 8.76 7.92
N LEU A 467 1.33 9.41 6.96
CA LEU A 467 2.00 10.16 5.87
C LEU A 467 2.75 11.40 6.41
N GLU A 468 2.16 12.06 7.39
CA GLU A 468 2.75 13.21 8.08
C GLU A 468 3.97 12.76 8.91
N LEU A 469 3.92 11.57 9.52
CA LEU A 469 5.06 10.94 10.20
C LEU A 469 6.22 10.63 9.25
N VAL A 470 5.95 10.08 8.05
CA VAL A 470 6.98 9.93 7.00
C VAL A 470 7.61 11.28 6.68
N THR A 471 6.78 12.32 6.49
CA THR A 471 7.24 13.67 6.12
C THR A 471 8.00 14.37 7.25
N ALA A 472 7.67 14.12 8.51
CA ALA A 472 8.33 14.68 9.68
C ALA A 472 9.70 14.04 9.95
N LEU A 473 9.86 12.75 9.65
CA LEU A 473 11.11 12.00 9.77
C LEU A 473 12.01 12.12 8.52
N ARG A 474 11.43 12.33 7.35
CA ARG A 474 12.11 12.61 6.07
C ARG A 474 11.59 13.91 5.45
N PRO A 475 11.85 15.08 6.05
CA PRO A 475 11.46 16.35 5.45
C PRO A 475 12.17 16.52 4.10
N PRO A 476 11.49 16.98 3.04
CA PRO A 476 12.09 17.05 1.70
C PRO A 476 13.18 18.13 1.58
N THR A 477 13.07 19.19 2.38
CA THR A 477 13.85 20.42 2.26
C THR A 477 14.49 20.86 3.57
N ARG A 478 15.65 21.50 3.47
CA ARG A 478 16.37 22.19 4.53
C ARG A 478 16.73 23.61 4.08
N ALA A 479 16.90 24.52 5.02
CA ALA A 479 17.55 25.80 4.72
C ALA A 479 19.02 25.56 4.34
N VAL A 480 19.48 26.20 3.27
CA VAL A 480 20.88 26.25 2.83
C VAL A 480 21.27 27.71 2.68
N ARG A 481 22.39 28.11 3.27
CA ARG A 481 22.91 29.47 3.14
C ARG A 481 23.63 29.61 1.80
N THR A 482 23.34 30.68 1.09
CA THR A 482 24.03 31.13 -0.13
C THR A 482 24.63 32.51 0.11
N ASP A 483 25.50 32.97 -0.78
CA ASP A 483 26.08 34.32 -0.70
C ASP A 483 24.99 35.43 -0.77
N THR A 484 23.86 35.09 -1.39
CA THR A 484 22.66 35.93 -1.53
C THR A 484 21.63 35.78 -0.40
N GLY A 485 21.84 34.90 0.59
CA GLY A 485 20.93 34.72 1.73
C GLY A 485 20.65 33.26 2.09
N TRP A 486 19.38 32.86 2.05
CA TRP A 486 18.93 31.50 2.36
C TRP A 486 18.04 30.96 1.24
N THR A 487 18.33 29.73 0.80
CA THR A 487 17.54 28.99 -0.19
C THR A 487 17.06 27.64 0.37
N SER A 488 16.17 26.99 -0.38
CA SER A 488 15.66 25.65 -0.06
C SER A 488 16.50 24.58 -0.76
N GLY A 489 17.32 23.86 0.00
CA GLY A 489 18.08 22.71 -0.50
C GLY A 489 17.44 21.39 -0.09
N ARG A 490 17.76 20.31 -0.82
CA ARG A 490 17.27 18.96 -0.51
C ARG A 490 17.89 18.41 0.78
N VAL A 491 17.13 17.57 1.49
CA VAL A 491 17.63 16.73 2.59
C VAL A 491 18.10 15.40 2.04
N GLU A 492 19.29 14.96 2.45
CA GLU A 492 19.87 13.68 2.06
C GLU A 492 18.99 12.51 2.51
N GLY A 493 18.76 11.54 1.62
CA GLY A 493 17.84 10.42 1.88
C GLY A 493 16.34 10.80 1.87
N SER A 494 15.97 12.04 1.52
CA SER A 494 14.59 12.47 1.30
C SER A 494 14.26 12.58 -0.20
N ARG A 495 12.96 12.44 -0.52
CA ARG A 495 12.38 12.66 -1.84
C ARG A 495 12.22 14.16 -2.14
N PRO A 496 12.13 14.57 -3.43
CA PRO A 496 11.84 15.96 -3.82
C PRO A 496 10.54 16.50 -3.19
N LYS A 497 10.50 17.82 -2.94
CA LYS A 497 9.34 18.51 -2.34
C LYS A 497 8.07 18.38 -3.16
N ASP A 498 8.22 18.34 -4.47
CA ASP A 498 7.12 18.42 -5.45
C ASP A 498 6.85 17.06 -6.11
N GLY A 499 7.48 15.99 -5.59
CA GLY A 499 7.36 14.63 -6.09
C GLY A 499 8.10 14.39 -7.41
N PHE A 500 7.64 13.36 -8.12
CA PHE A 500 7.94 13.02 -9.50
C PHE A 500 6.87 12.03 -9.98
N ASP A 501 6.60 11.96 -11.27
CA ASP A 501 5.64 10.99 -11.81
C ASP A 501 6.22 9.56 -11.81
N PRO A 502 5.37 8.52 -11.65
CA PRO A 502 5.75 7.11 -11.69
C PRO A 502 5.88 6.59 -13.13
N ALA A 503 6.27 5.32 -13.29
CA ALA A 503 6.27 4.66 -14.60
C ALA A 503 4.86 4.13 -15.00
N PRO A 504 4.53 4.03 -16.30
CA PRO A 504 3.26 3.47 -16.80
C PRO A 504 2.86 2.09 -16.26
N PRO A 505 3.75 1.09 -16.08
CA PRO A 505 3.32 -0.19 -15.49
C PRO A 505 2.92 -0.06 -14.01
N GLU A 506 3.40 0.94 -13.27
CA GLU A 506 3.22 1.04 -11.81
C GLU A 506 1.83 1.58 -11.42
N VAL A 507 1.22 2.40 -12.28
CA VAL A 507 0.01 3.17 -11.94
C VAL A 507 -1.27 2.31 -11.90
N PRO A 508 -2.33 2.77 -11.22
CA PRO A 508 -3.67 2.20 -11.40
C PRO A 508 -4.30 2.68 -12.71
N ASP A 509 -5.17 1.88 -13.29
CA ASP A 509 -5.85 2.05 -14.61
C ASP A 509 -6.54 3.41 -14.81
N VAL A 510 -6.99 4.01 -13.71
CA VAL A 510 -7.65 5.32 -13.70
C VAL A 510 -6.69 6.49 -13.93
N HIS A 511 -5.37 6.27 -13.89
CA HIS A 511 -4.32 7.29 -13.94
C HIS A 511 -4.05 7.78 -15.38
N PRO A 512 -3.68 9.06 -15.60
CA PRO A 512 -3.31 9.57 -16.93
C PRO A 512 -2.28 8.69 -17.66
N LEU A 513 -1.18 8.32 -17.00
CA LEU A 513 -0.12 7.44 -17.55
C LEU A 513 -0.53 5.96 -17.77
N ALA A 514 -1.81 5.60 -17.60
CA ALA A 514 -2.34 4.28 -17.94
C ALA A 514 -3.14 4.28 -19.26
N GLN A 515 -3.34 5.43 -19.92
CA GLN A 515 -4.16 5.55 -21.13
C GLN A 515 -3.64 4.72 -22.30
N ASP A 516 -2.33 4.76 -22.56
CA ASP A 516 -1.66 4.06 -23.66
C ASP A 516 -1.05 2.70 -23.21
N ARG A 517 -1.55 2.12 -22.10
CA ARG A 517 -1.00 0.90 -21.51
C ARG A 517 -1.66 -0.35 -22.10
N GLU A 518 -0.86 -1.24 -22.68
CA GLU A 518 -1.31 -2.53 -23.20
C GLU A 518 -1.95 -3.41 -22.12
N GLU A 519 -2.86 -4.30 -22.53
CA GLU A 519 -3.50 -5.26 -21.62
C GLU A 519 -2.45 -6.22 -21.03
N GLY A 520 -2.48 -6.41 -19.70
CA GLY A 520 -1.43 -7.13 -18.97
C GLY A 520 -0.12 -6.33 -18.75
N GLY A 521 0.03 -5.15 -19.36
CA GLY A 521 1.19 -4.27 -19.22
C GLY A 521 1.36 -3.58 -17.86
N GLU A 522 0.82 -4.14 -16.77
CA GLU A 522 0.88 -3.56 -15.42
C GLU A 522 1.71 -4.37 -14.42
N LEU A 523 2.28 -3.67 -13.43
CA LEU A 523 2.95 -4.24 -12.28
C LEU A 523 1.89 -4.76 -11.29
N VAL A 524 1.46 -6.01 -11.47
CA VAL A 524 0.50 -6.69 -10.60
C VAL A 524 1.15 -6.98 -9.23
N THR A 525 0.94 -6.07 -8.29
CA THR A 525 1.40 -6.20 -6.90
C THR A 525 0.26 -6.01 -5.91
N GLU A 526 -0.34 -7.14 -5.54
CA GLU A 526 -1.23 -7.31 -4.39
C GLU A 526 -0.76 -8.51 -3.56
N ALA A 527 -1.22 -8.61 -2.31
CA ALA A 527 -0.87 -9.73 -1.43
C ALA A 527 -1.77 -10.95 -1.71
N TRP A 528 -1.29 -12.16 -1.41
CA TRP A 528 -1.92 -13.40 -1.87
C TRP A 528 -3.38 -13.60 -1.43
N ASP A 529 -4.15 -14.26 -2.29
CA ASP A 529 -5.42 -14.89 -1.96
C ASP A 529 -5.46 -16.27 -2.64
N TRP A 530 -4.84 -17.27 -2.00
CA TRP A 530 -4.55 -18.59 -2.57
C TRP A 530 -4.99 -19.71 -1.63
N HIS A 531 -5.46 -20.81 -2.20
CA HIS A 531 -5.60 -22.10 -1.52
C HIS A 531 -5.44 -23.25 -2.52
N ARG A 532 -5.28 -24.46 -2.00
CA ARG A 532 -5.22 -25.71 -2.78
C ARG A 532 -6.06 -26.80 -2.12
N GLU A 533 -6.26 -27.89 -2.84
CA GLU A 533 -6.74 -29.14 -2.25
C GLU A 533 -5.77 -29.66 -1.17
N PRO A 534 -6.26 -30.14 -0.01
CA PRO A 534 -5.45 -30.85 0.96
C PRO A 534 -5.03 -32.23 0.43
N THR A 535 -3.81 -32.65 0.71
CA THR A 535 -3.38 -34.04 0.50
C THR A 535 -4.10 -34.97 1.49
N ASP A 536 -4.17 -36.27 1.21
CA ASP A 536 -4.96 -37.18 2.06
C ASP A 536 -4.40 -37.33 3.48
N ALA A 537 -3.09 -37.11 3.67
CA ALA A 537 -2.47 -36.98 4.99
C ALA A 537 -2.90 -35.70 5.73
N GLU A 538 -3.12 -34.60 5.02
CA GLU A 538 -3.64 -33.35 5.59
C GLU A 538 -5.15 -33.44 5.88
N LYS A 539 -5.92 -34.15 5.05
CA LYS A 539 -7.35 -34.47 5.32
C LYS A 539 -7.55 -35.33 6.57
N ALA A 540 -6.55 -36.16 6.91
CA ALA A 540 -6.57 -37.01 8.09
C ALA A 540 -6.21 -36.28 9.40
N ALA A 541 -5.76 -35.02 9.34
CA ALA A 541 -5.54 -34.20 10.52
C ALA A 541 -6.90 -33.78 11.14
N PRO A 542 -7.04 -33.74 12.47
CA PRO A 542 -8.29 -33.32 13.12
C PRO A 542 -8.59 -31.82 12.92
N PHE A 543 -7.55 -30.98 12.84
CA PHE A 543 -7.69 -29.52 12.79
C PHE A 543 -6.85 -28.89 11.67
N ALA A 544 -7.15 -27.62 11.38
CA ALA A 544 -6.20 -26.71 10.77
C ALA A 544 -5.98 -25.47 11.66
N VAL A 545 -4.77 -24.91 11.60
CA VAL A 545 -4.31 -23.81 12.43
C VAL A 545 -3.80 -22.67 11.55
N GLY A 546 -4.23 -21.44 11.87
CA GLY A 546 -3.82 -20.20 11.19
C GLY A 546 -2.74 -19.44 11.95
N LEU A 547 -1.67 -19.08 11.25
CA LEU A 547 -0.60 -18.21 11.74
C LEU A 547 -0.56 -16.92 10.92
N ASP A 548 -0.58 -15.77 11.60
CA ASP A 548 -0.54 -14.44 10.96
C ASP A 548 0.75 -13.70 11.31
N VAL A 549 1.41 -13.11 10.30
CA VAL A 549 2.67 -12.38 10.47
C VAL A 549 2.39 -10.97 11.00
N ASN A 550 2.77 -10.72 12.26
CA ASN A 550 2.56 -9.44 12.93
C ASN A 550 3.10 -8.26 12.09
N MET A 551 2.18 -7.44 11.59
CA MET A 551 2.44 -6.22 10.80
C MET A 551 3.40 -6.43 9.62
N ALA A 552 3.15 -7.43 8.76
CA ALA A 552 4.08 -7.85 7.71
C ALA A 552 4.60 -6.70 6.81
N PHE A 553 3.72 -5.80 6.34
CA PHE A 553 4.13 -4.65 5.52
C PHE A 553 4.97 -3.61 6.28
N LEU A 554 4.75 -3.45 7.59
CA LEU A 554 5.62 -2.61 8.43
C LEU A 554 7.00 -3.25 8.52
N ALA A 555 7.07 -4.57 8.77
CA ALA A 555 8.33 -5.29 8.84
C ALA A 555 9.12 -5.23 7.52
N ALA A 556 8.43 -5.40 6.38
CA ALA A 556 9.03 -5.33 5.04
C ALA A 556 9.57 -3.93 4.66
N ALA A 557 9.01 -2.85 5.20
CA ALA A 557 9.49 -1.49 4.96
C ALA A 557 10.81 -1.14 5.70
N GLY A 558 11.28 -1.97 6.65
CA GLY A 558 12.50 -1.73 7.41
C GLY A 558 13.76 -1.86 6.53
N ARG A 559 14.57 -0.79 6.47
CA ARG A 559 15.79 -0.67 5.63
C ARG A 559 15.59 -0.88 4.11
N LEU A 560 14.35 -1.05 3.63
CA LEU A 560 14.04 -1.28 2.23
C LEU A 560 14.58 -0.14 1.34
N VAL A 561 15.28 -0.50 0.27
CA VAL A 561 15.81 0.46 -0.71
C VAL A 561 14.67 0.92 -1.61
N LEU A 562 14.37 2.22 -1.57
CA LEU A 562 13.19 2.82 -2.18
C LEU A 562 13.54 3.99 -3.09
N PRO A 563 12.71 4.31 -4.10
CA PRO A 563 12.94 5.41 -5.04
C PRO A 563 13.11 6.76 -4.35
N LEU A 564 14.20 7.46 -4.69
CA LEU A 564 14.45 8.86 -4.36
C LEU A 564 14.46 9.77 -5.60
N SER A 565 14.68 9.22 -6.80
CA SER A 565 14.49 9.88 -8.10
C SER A 565 13.25 9.37 -8.83
N GLY A 566 12.87 10.08 -9.90
CA GLY A 566 11.92 9.59 -10.91
C GLY A 566 12.45 8.38 -11.70
N PRO A 567 11.58 7.77 -12.52
CA PRO A 567 11.88 6.62 -13.37
C PRO A 567 12.77 6.99 -14.57
N VAL A 568 13.66 6.08 -14.95
CA VAL A 568 14.40 6.09 -16.22
C VAL A 568 14.06 4.80 -16.98
N HIS A 569 13.65 4.91 -18.25
CA HIS A 569 13.36 3.76 -19.10
C HIS A 569 14.64 3.26 -19.75
N GLU A 570 14.90 1.95 -19.62
CA GLU A 570 16.09 1.29 -20.17
C GLU A 570 15.69 0.00 -20.88
N LEU A 571 16.29 -0.23 -22.06
CA LEU A 571 16.05 -1.41 -22.89
C LEU A 571 17.20 -2.42 -22.71
N ASN A 572 16.84 -3.69 -22.49
CA ASN A 572 17.74 -4.79 -22.12
C ASN A 572 18.70 -4.48 -20.94
N PRO A 573 18.23 -3.87 -19.83
CA PRO A 573 19.12 -3.48 -18.74
C PRO A 573 19.65 -4.69 -17.97
N ALA A 574 20.92 -4.64 -17.57
CA ALA A 574 21.50 -5.63 -16.65
C ALA A 574 20.81 -5.52 -15.28
N PHE A 575 20.32 -6.64 -14.74
CA PHE A 575 19.62 -6.64 -13.46
C PHE A 575 20.57 -6.38 -12.27
N ASP A 576 20.28 -5.33 -11.50
CA ASP A 576 20.93 -5.04 -10.21
C ASP A 576 19.88 -5.07 -9.07
N PRO A 577 19.99 -6.00 -8.09
CA PRO A 577 19.07 -6.07 -6.96
C PRO A 577 19.17 -4.88 -5.99
N LYS A 578 20.11 -3.95 -6.16
CA LYS A 578 20.21 -2.71 -5.36
C LYS A 578 19.49 -1.52 -6.00
N THR A 579 19.17 -1.59 -7.29
CA THR A 579 18.51 -0.50 -8.03
C THR A 579 17.00 -0.77 -8.06
N PRO A 580 16.18 -0.06 -7.25
CA PRO A 580 14.75 -0.30 -7.24
C PRO A 580 14.14 0.15 -8.57
N GLY A 581 13.13 -0.58 -9.02
CA GLY A 581 12.48 -0.36 -10.30
C GLY A 581 11.47 -1.45 -10.63
N SER A 582 10.75 -1.20 -11.72
CA SER A 582 9.86 -2.14 -12.39
C SER A 582 10.61 -2.77 -13.55
N TRP A 583 10.60 -4.09 -13.67
CA TRP A 583 11.40 -4.85 -14.65
C TRP A 583 10.48 -5.77 -15.47
N LEU A 584 10.60 -5.76 -16.79
CA LEU A 584 9.87 -6.67 -17.68
C LEU A 584 10.70 -7.94 -17.86
N VAL A 585 10.20 -9.08 -17.35
CA VAL A 585 10.92 -10.35 -17.31
C VAL A 585 9.95 -11.50 -17.57
N ASP A 586 10.37 -12.52 -18.31
CA ASP A 586 9.67 -13.81 -18.33
C ASP A 586 10.11 -14.68 -17.15
N LEU A 587 9.17 -14.98 -16.25
CA LEU A 587 9.37 -15.88 -15.11
C LEU A 587 8.55 -17.18 -15.23
N SER A 588 7.93 -17.45 -16.39
CA SER A 588 7.18 -18.70 -16.62
C SER A 588 8.06 -19.94 -16.51
N GLY A 589 9.32 -19.84 -16.95
CA GLY A 589 10.33 -20.90 -16.83
C GLY A 589 10.77 -21.24 -15.41
N VAL A 590 10.40 -20.45 -14.38
CA VAL A 590 10.77 -20.72 -12.99
C VAL A 590 9.94 -21.87 -12.41
N GLU A 591 10.61 -22.85 -11.79
CA GLU A 591 9.93 -23.95 -11.10
C GLU A 591 9.33 -23.51 -9.77
N THR A 592 8.07 -23.89 -9.54
CA THR A 592 7.30 -23.59 -8.32
C THR A 592 6.82 -24.90 -7.69
N ASN A 593 6.97 -25.05 -6.37
CA ASN A 593 6.41 -26.20 -5.66
C ASN A 593 4.87 -26.10 -5.66
N PRO A 594 4.11 -27.11 -6.17
CA PRO A 594 2.65 -27.04 -6.24
C PRO A 594 1.94 -27.02 -4.88
N LEU A 595 2.64 -27.36 -3.79
CA LEU A 595 2.13 -27.25 -2.42
C LEU A 595 2.36 -25.87 -1.78
N LEU A 596 2.81 -24.87 -2.57
CA LEU A 596 3.02 -23.49 -2.16
C LEU A 596 2.46 -22.52 -3.22
N PRO A 597 2.00 -21.32 -2.83
CA PRO A 597 1.66 -20.27 -3.79
C PRO A 597 2.90 -19.74 -4.52
N SER A 598 2.78 -19.54 -5.82
CA SER A 598 3.77 -18.81 -6.62
C SER A 598 4.05 -17.41 -6.03
N PRO A 599 5.31 -17.03 -5.78
CA PRO A 599 5.66 -15.71 -5.22
C PRO A 599 5.57 -14.57 -6.24
N PHE A 600 5.23 -14.88 -7.51
CA PHE A 600 5.28 -13.92 -8.61
C PHE A 600 3.91 -13.30 -8.94
N THR A 601 2.83 -14.04 -8.76
CA THR A 601 1.45 -13.59 -9.01
C THR A 601 0.68 -13.34 -7.71
N ALA A 602 -0.47 -12.66 -7.78
CA ALA A 602 -1.31 -12.37 -6.61
C ALA A 602 -2.27 -13.51 -6.25
N ASP A 603 -2.62 -14.37 -7.20
CA ASP A 603 -3.45 -15.57 -7.02
C ASP A 603 -2.64 -16.82 -6.64
N GLY A 604 -1.30 -16.73 -6.66
CA GLY A 604 -0.40 -17.86 -6.41
C GLY A 604 -0.26 -18.85 -7.58
N SER A 605 -0.78 -18.56 -8.78
CA SER A 605 -0.57 -19.36 -10.00
C SER A 605 0.84 -19.21 -10.60
N ARG A 606 1.27 -20.18 -11.42
CA ARG A 606 2.56 -20.10 -12.12
C ARG A 606 2.46 -19.04 -13.24
N PRO A 607 3.46 -18.14 -13.42
CA PRO A 607 3.46 -17.20 -14.53
C PRO A 607 3.40 -17.90 -15.89
N THR A 608 2.70 -17.29 -16.84
CA THR A 608 2.46 -17.85 -18.18
C THR A 608 3.31 -17.22 -19.29
N GLY A 609 4.07 -16.15 -18.99
CA GLY A 609 4.98 -15.48 -19.92
C GLY A 609 5.62 -14.22 -19.30
N PRO A 610 6.10 -13.28 -20.13
CA PRO A 610 6.62 -11.97 -19.71
C PRO A 610 5.61 -11.15 -18.91
N ALA A 611 6.06 -10.53 -17.82
CA ALA A 611 5.26 -9.57 -17.04
C ALA A 611 6.15 -8.54 -16.32
N TRP A 612 5.54 -7.45 -15.84
CA TRP A 612 6.21 -6.46 -15.02
C TRP A 612 6.32 -6.92 -13.56
N TYR A 613 7.54 -6.97 -13.05
CA TYR A 613 7.85 -7.38 -11.68
C TYR A 613 8.65 -6.31 -10.95
N SER A 614 8.41 -6.15 -9.64
CA SER A 614 9.27 -5.31 -8.82
C SER A 614 10.63 -5.97 -8.58
N THR A 615 11.63 -5.15 -8.26
CA THR A 615 13.01 -5.62 -7.97
C THR A 615 13.05 -6.71 -6.90
N ALA A 616 12.12 -6.69 -5.92
CA ALA A 616 12.03 -7.70 -4.88
C ALA A 616 11.64 -9.10 -5.43
N LYS A 617 10.66 -9.17 -6.35
CA LYS A 617 10.29 -10.42 -7.02
C LYS A 617 11.40 -10.93 -7.94
N VAL A 618 12.03 -10.06 -8.72
CA VAL A 618 13.10 -10.47 -9.66
C VAL A 618 14.36 -10.96 -8.93
N ALA A 619 14.78 -10.25 -7.87
CA ALA A 619 15.87 -10.73 -7.00
C ALA A 619 15.53 -12.08 -6.35
N TYR A 620 14.26 -12.32 -6.01
CA TYR A 620 13.82 -13.59 -5.45
C TYR A 620 13.76 -14.72 -6.50
N ALA A 621 13.45 -14.42 -7.76
CA ALA A 621 13.57 -15.40 -8.84
C ALA A 621 15.01 -15.91 -8.96
N MET A 622 16.01 -15.04 -8.83
CA MET A 622 17.42 -15.44 -8.79
C MET A 622 17.77 -16.28 -7.55
N GLU A 623 17.17 -16.00 -6.37
CA GLU A 623 17.29 -16.85 -5.17
C GLU A 623 16.67 -18.26 -5.38
N LEU A 624 15.66 -18.37 -6.25
CA LEU A 624 15.09 -19.64 -6.71
C LEU A 624 15.85 -20.28 -7.89
N GLY A 625 16.97 -19.70 -8.33
CA GLY A 625 17.82 -20.24 -9.39
C GLY A 625 17.50 -19.77 -10.82
N ALA A 626 16.57 -18.83 -10.99
CA ALA A 626 16.20 -18.31 -12.30
C ALA A 626 17.33 -17.52 -12.98
N LYS A 627 17.49 -17.72 -14.30
CA LYS A 627 18.36 -16.90 -15.15
C LYS A 627 17.57 -15.70 -15.68
N VAL A 628 17.54 -14.63 -14.89
CA VAL A 628 16.87 -13.37 -15.23
C VAL A 628 17.62 -12.65 -16.36
N GLN A 629 16.89 -12.27 -17.41
CA GLN A 629 17.31 -11.32 -18.45
C GLN A 629 16.14 -10.36 -18.68
N PRO A 630 16.17 -9.12 -18.15
CA PRO A 630 15.09 -8.16 -18.36
C PRO A 630 15.13 -7.62 -19.78
N THR A 631 13.98 -7.58 -20.46
CA THR A 631 13.86 -6.91 -21.77
C THR A 631 13.73 -5.40 -21.62
N GLU A 632 13.13 -4.94 -20.52
CA GLU A 632 12.96 -3.52 -20.19
C GLU A 632 13.05 -3.29 -18.67
N GLY A 633 13.37 -2.06 -18.28
CA GLY A 633 13.32 -1.60 -16.90
C GLY A 633 12.94 -0.12 -16.77
N TRP A 634 12.20 0.20 -15.71
CA TRP A 634 11.93 1.57 -15.27
C TRP A 634 12.65 1.81 -13.93
N LEU A 635 13.92 2.19 -14.03
CA LEU A 635 14.91 2.14 -12.95
C LEU A 635 15.03 3.46 -12.17
N ARG A 636 15.58 3.39 -10.96
CA ARG A 636 15.63 4.50 -9.99
C ARG A 636 17.04 4.69 -9.43
N HIS A 637 17.86 5.42 -10.20
CA HIS A 637 19.30 5.61 -9.93
C HIS A 637 19.62 6.39 -8.64
N GLU A 638 18.71 7.23 -8.15
CA GLU A 638 18.76 7.64 -6.74
C GLU A 638 17.78 6.78 -5.92
N SER A 639 18.31 6.13 -4.89
CA SER A 639 17.51 5.30 -3.98
C SER A 639 18.08 5.30 -2.56
N GLY A 640 17.28 4.82 -1.60
CA GLY A 640 17.75 4.66 -0.22
C GLY A 640 16.68 4.24 0.78
N PRO A 641 17.04 4.07 2.06
CA PRO A 641 16.14 3.62 3.12
C PRO A 641 15.20 4.75 3.59
N TYR A 642 14.31 5.20 2.71
CA TYR A 642 13.39 6.32 2.93
C TYR A 642 12.49 6.07 4.15
N LEU A 643 11.81 4.92 4.18
CA LEU A 643 10.86 4.55 5.25
C LEU A 643 11.51 3.97 6.52
N ASP A 644 12.83 3.78 6.59
CA ASP A 644 13.48 3.13 7.74
C ASP A 644 13.25 3.84 9.10
N PRO A 645 13.28 5.19 9.22
CA PRO A 645 12.93 5.87 10.47
C PRO A 645 11.44 5.71 10.84
N TRP A 646 10.56 5.73 9.83
CA TRP A 646 9.12 5.53 10.00
C TRP A 646 8.81 4.11 10.49
N HIS A 647 9.48 3.11 9.89
CA HIS A 647 9.48 1.73 10.33
C HIS A 647 9.91 1.62 11.79
N LYS A 648 11.08 2.20 12.14
CA LYS A 648 11.63 2.15 13.50
C LYS A 648 10.66 2.73 14.53
N ARG A 649 10.11 3.92 14.28
CA ARG A 649 9.20 4.57 15.25
C ARG A 649 7.87 3.83 15.38
N LEU A 650 7.25 3.37 14.29
CA LEU A 650 6.02 2.58 14.39
C LEU A 650 6.24 1.18 15.00
N ARG A 651 7.40 0.56 14.75
CA ARG A 651 7.80 -0.70 15.38
C ARG A 651 7.96 -0.53 16.89
N GLN A 652 8.62 0.55 17.33
CA GLN A 652 8.77 0.85 18.75
C GLN A 652 7.41 1.15 19.38
N ALA A 653 6.63 2.06 18.79
CA ALA A 653 5.27 2.39 19.23
C ALA A 653 4.40 1.16 19.46
N TYR A 654 4.37 0.23 18.48
CA TYR A 654 3.62 -1.02 18.58
C TYR A 654 4.14 -1.92 19.71
N VAL A 655 5.46 -2.08 19.84
CA VAL A 655 6.07 -2.90 20.90
C VAL A 655 5.78 -2.33 22.29
N ASP A 656 5.91 -1.03 22.47
CA ASP A 656 5.63 -0.35 23.75
C ASP A 656 4.17 -0.53 24.16
N THR A 657 3.24 -0.42 23.19
CA THR A 657 1.81 -0.67 23.42
C THR A 657 1.50 -2.13 23.76
N MET A 658 2.12 -3.09 23.07
CA MET A 658 1.93 -4.50 23.40
C MET A 658 2.50 -4.85 24.78
N ALA A 659 3.63 -4.25 25.18
CA ALA A 659 4.19 -4.41 26.51
C ALA A 659 3.31 -3.78 27.60
N ALA A 660 2.71 -2.61 27.35
CA ALA A 660 1.73 -1.99 28.24
C ALA A 660 0.45 -2.85 28.39
N LEU A 661 0.09 -3.60 27.36
CA LEU A 661 -0.99 -4.60 27.36
C LEU A 661 -0.54 -6.01 27.84
N GLY A 662 0.59 -6.10 28.57
CA GLY A 662 1.04 -7.35 29.21
C GLY A 662 1.79 -8.33 28.30
N VAL A 663 2.09 -7.97 27.05
CA VAL A 663 2.78 -8.82 26.06
C VAL A 663 4.18 -8.26 25.72
N PRO A 664 5.17 -8.40 26.61
CA PRO A 664 6.55 -7.95 26.35
C PRO A 664 7.24 -8.82 25.28
N LEU A 665 8.27 -8.26 24.64
CA LEU A 665 9.01 -8.87 23.52
C LEU A 665 9.47 -10.32 23.77
N THR A 666 9.88 -10.63 25.00
CA THR A 666 10.49 -11.90 25.39
C THR A 666 9.48 -12.98 25.77
N LEU A 667 8.20 -12.65 25.96
CA LEU A 667 7.22 -13.58 26.54
C LEU A 667 7.15 -14.89 25.73
N ALA A 668 7.07 -14.82 24.40
CA ALA A 668 7.04 -15.99 23.53
C ALA A 668 8.34 -16.82 23.51
N ASP A 669 9.47 -16.28 23.96
CA ASP A 669 10.74 -17.01 24.09
C ASP A 669 10.90 -17.66 25.47
N THR A 670 10.26 -17.12 26.51
CA THR A 670 10.35 -17.61 27.90
C THR A 670 9.18 -18.51 28.29
N ASP A 671 7.98 -18.20 27.83
CA ASP A 671 6.75 -18.95 28.07
C ASP A 671 5.81 -18.83 26.85
N PRO A 672 5.89 -19.78 25.91
CA PRO A 672 5.06 -19.79 24.71
C PRO A 672 3.55 -19.95 24.98
N LEU A 673 3.16 -20.52 26.14
CA LEU A 673 1.75 -20.70 26.51
C LEU A 673 1.18 -19.40 27.07
N ALA A 674 1.83 -18.80 28.07
CA ALA A 674 1.43 -17.50 28.59
C ALA A 674 1.44 -16.39 27.52
N PHE A 675 2.30 -16.51 26.49
CA PHE A 675 2.22 -15.65 25.31
C PHE A 675 0.91 -15.82 24.52
N LEU A 676 0.45 -17.05 24.29
CA LEU A 676 -0.80 -17.31 23.57
C LEU A 676 -2.01 -16.84 24.37
N ASP A 677 -2.02 -17.10 25.68
CA ASP A 677 -3.09 -16.68 26.60
C ASP A 677 -3.19 -15.15 26.66
N ALA A 678 -2.06 -14.45 26.85
CA ALA A 678 -2.04 -12.98 26.87
C ALA A 678 -2.41 -12.37 25.49
N MET A 679 -2.05 -13.02 24.38
CA MET A 679 -2.46 -12.61 23.03
C MET A 679 -3.95 -12.84 22.76
N ALA A 680 -4.59 -13.83 23.39
CA ALA A 680 -6.04 -14.04 23.33
C ALA A 680 -6.78 -13.02 24.21
N ALA A 681 -6.30 -12.81 25.44
CA ALA A 681 -6.88 -11.89 26.43
C ALA A 681 -6.72 -10.41 26.08
N ILE A 682 -5.86 -10.04 25.11
CA ILE A 682 -5.47 -8.64 24.83
C ILE A 682 -6.62 -7.63 24.61
N LYS A 683 -7.82 -8.09 24.20
CA LYS A 683 -9.02 -7.24 24.08
C LYS A 683 -9.63 -6.81 25.42
N GLN A 684 -9.27 -7.49 26.51
CA GLN A 684 -9.75 -7.27 27.87
C GLN A 684 -8.84 -6.33 28.68
N GLY A 685 -7.71 -5.90 28.08
CA GLY A 685 -6.84 -4.87 28.66
C GLY A 685 -7.44 -3.47 28.60
N ASP A 686 -6.72 -2.48 29.14
CA ASP A 686 -7.12 -1.06 29.17
C ASP A 686 -7.67 -0.58 27.80
N PRO A 687 -8.96 -0.18 27.74
CA PRO A 687 -9.61 0.25 26.49
C PRO A 687 -8.87 1.36 25.75
N ALA A 688 -8.19 2.27 26.47
CA ALA A 688 -7.40 3.32 25.85
C ALA A 688 -6.16 2.75 25.14
N GLU A 689 -5.44 1.79 25.76
CA GLU A 689 -4.28 1.14 25.15
C GLU A 689 -4.68 0.17 24.02
N VAL A 690 -5.83 -0.51 24.12
CA VAL A 690 -6.40 -1.31 23.02
C VAL A 690 -6.78 -0.42 21.82
N ALA A 691 -7.31 0.77 22.08
CA ALA A 691 -7.57 1.77 21.04
C ALA A 691 -6.29 2.34 20.43
N VAL A 692 -5.26 2.64 21.23
CA VAL A 692 -3.92 3.06 20.75
C VAL A 692 -3.28 1.96 19.89
N LEU A 693 -3.36 0.69 20.30
CA LEU A 693 -2.86 -0.46 19.54
C LEU A 693 -3.54 -0.55 18.16
N THR A 694 -4.85 -0.34 18.14
CA THR A 694 -5.66 -0.32 16.92
C THR A 694 -5.25 0.85 16.03
N ALA A 695 -5.13 2.06 16.59
CA ALA A 695 -4.70 3.25 15.86
C ALA A 695 -3.27 3.12 15.27
N ILE A 696 -2.33 2.49 15.98
CA ILE A 696 -0.98 2.19 15.48
C ILE A 696 -1.03 1.22 14.28
N LYS A 697 -1.78 0.11 14.42
CA LYS A 697 -1.97 -0.88 13.33
C LYS A 697 -2.59 -0.23 12.08
N GLN A 698 -3.60 0.61 12.26
CA GLN A 698 -4.24 1.34 11.16
C GLN A 698 -3.37 2.47 10.60
N THR A 699 -2.48 3.08 11.41
CA THR A 699 -1.46 4.03 10.91
C THR A 699 -0.53 3.35 9.93
N ALA A 700 0.04 2.18 10.30
CA ALA A 700 0.94 1.43 9.43
C ALA A 700 0.24 1.01 8.13
N LYS A 701 -0.90 0.30 8.23
CA LYS A 701 -1.68 -0.18 7.07
C LYS A 701 -2.16 0.97 6.18
N GLY A 702 -2.67 2.03 6.80
CA GLY A 702 -3.18 3.21 6.12
C GLY A 702 -2.11 3.99 5.36
N THR A 703 -0.89 4.11 5.89
CA THR A 703 0.22 4.80 5.20
C THR A 703 0.57 4.10 3.89
N ILE A 704 0.74 2.77 3.92
CA ILE A 704 1.08 1.98 2.72
C ILE A 704 -0.09 1.98 1.71
N GLY A 705 -1.33 1.88 2.17
CA GLY A 705 -2.51 2.01 1.31
C GLY A 705 -2.63 3.38 0.63
N LYS A 706 -2.16 4.45 1.29
CA LYS A 706 -2.19 5.82 0.74
C LYS A 706 -1.19 6.07 -0.39
N MET A 707 -0.14 5.24 -0.53
CA MET A 707 0.90 5.38 -1.55
C MET A 707 0.39 5.12 -2.98
N ARG A 708 -0.65 4.27 -3.16
CA ARG A 708 -1.39 4.06 -4.42
C ARG A 708 -2.85 4.53 -4.29
N GLU A 709 -3.07 5.66 -3.61
CA GLU A 709 -4.42 6.22 -3.41
C GLU A 709 -5.07 6.62 -4.75
N ARG A 710 -6.13 5.88 -5.13
CA ARG A 710 -7.06 6.17 -6.23
C ARG A 710 -7.89 7.46 -5.94
N PRO A 711 -8.47 8.12 -6.95
CA PRO A 711 -9.34 9.29 -6.78
C PRO A 711 -10.58 8.95 -5.94
N ARG A 712 -11.24 9.98 -5.39
CA ARG A 712 -12.42 9.85 -4.51
C ARG A 712 -13.55 10.78 -4.93
N GLY A 713 -14.78 10.26 -4.95
CA GLY A 713 -16.01 11.02 -5.19
C GLY A 713 -16.44 11.06 -6.66
N HIS A 714 -17.74 11.32 -6.88
CA HIS A 714 -18.42 11.17 -8.18
C HIS A 714 -18.05 12.23 -9.25
N GLY A 715 -17.12 13.15 -8.96
CA GLY A 715 -16.73 14.24 -9.87
C GLY A 715 -15.45 13.99 -10.68
N TYR A 716 -14.84 12.82 -10.54
CA TYR A 716 -13.59 12.46 -11.24
C TYR A 716 -13.87 11.88 -12.63
N LYS A 717 -13.15 12.33 -13.66
CA LYS A 717 -13.13 11.67 -14.98
C LYS A 717 -11.86 10.82 -15.15
N PRO A 718 -11.93 9.61 -15.73
CA PRO A 718 -10.75 8.82 -16.08
C PRO A 718 -9.75 9.64 -16.91
N GLY A 719 -8.46 9.56 -16.56
CA GLY A 719 -7.39 10.34 -17.21
C GLY A 719 -7.16 11.76 -16.68
N GLU A 720 -7.93 12.27 -15.73
CA GLU A 720 -7.61 13.53 -15.03
C GLU A 720 -6.57 13.32 -13.90
N ARG A 721 -5.83 14.35 -13.50
CA ARG A 721 -5.01 14.30 -12.26
C ARG A 721 -5.89 14.56 -11.02
N TRP A 722 -5.59 13.89 -9.91
CA TRP A 722 -6.26 14.13 -8.62
C TRP A 722 -5.27 14.50 -7.51
N ALA A 723 -5.72 15.27 -6.52
CA ALA A 723 -4.92 15.89 -5.46
C ALA A 723 -4.19 14.92 -4.48
N ALA A 724 -4.16 13.61 -4.78
CA ALA A 724 -3.29 12.66 -4.08
C ALA A 724 -1.94 12.47 -4.81
N LEU A 725 -1.88 12.74 -6.12
CA LEU A 725 -0.68 12.60 -6.96
C LEU A 725 0.40 13.63 -6.58
N ASP A 726 -0.03 14.84 -6.20
CA ASP A 726 0.86 15.99 -5.93
C ASP A 726 1.50 15.93 -4.52
N ARG A 727 1.62 14.72 -3.96
CA ARG A 727 2.20 14.44 -2.64
C ARG A 727 3.47 13.61 -2.83
N PRO A 728 4.64 14.02 -2.30
CA PRO A 728 5.88 13.23 -2.39
C PRO A 728 5.81 11.80 -1.84
N THR A 729 4.77 11.48 -1.06
CA THR A 729 4.49 10.17 -0.46
C THR A 729 3.44 9.33 -1.21
N TRP A 730 2.92 9.82 -2.35
CA TRP A 730 2.24 8.96 -3.33
C TRP A 730 3.29 8.42 -4.29
N ASP A 731 3.40 7.10 -4.34
CA ASP A 731 4.35 6.36 -5.17
C ASP A 731 3.90 4.89 -5.24
N PRO A 732 3.36 4.44 -6.39
CA PRO A 732 2.90 3.06 -6.52
C PRO A 732 4.03 2.02 -6.43
N LEU A 733 5.25 2.32 -6.91
CA LEU A 733 6.39 1.41 -6.79
C LEU A 733 6.83 1.25 -5.33
N MET A 734 6.77 2.32 -4.53
CA MET A 734 7.06 2.25 -3.09
C MET A 734 6.09 1.31 -2.37
N ARG A 735 4.79 1.35 -2.73
CA ARG A 735 3.81 0.36 -2.26
C ARG A 735 4.17 -1.05 -2.75
N ALA A 736 4.47 -1.19 -4.04
CA ALA A 736 4.75 -2.48 -4.66
C ALA A 736 5.96 -3.17 -4.01
N LEU A 737 7.08 -2.47 -3.87
CA LEU A 737 8.30 -2.98 -3.22
C LEU A 737 8.04 -3.43 -1.77
N VAL A 738 7.19 -2.72 -1.00
CA VAL A 738 6.83 -3.11 0.37
C VAL A 738 5.98 -4.39 0.39
N ILE A 739 5.00 -4.51 -0.50
CA ILE A 739 4.12 -5.69 -0.58
C ILE A 739 4.89 -6.90 -1.11
N ASP A 740 5.59 -6.78 -2.23
CA ASP A 740 6.38 -7.89 -2.81
C ASP A 740 7.48 -8.34 -1.85
N THR A 741 8.13 -7.44 -1.10
CA THR A 741 9.08 -7.81 -0.04
C THR A 741 8.41 -8.59 1.08
N ALA A 742 7.17 -8.27 1.46
CA ALA A 742 6.40 -9.05 2.43
C ALA A 742 6.06 -10.45 1.89
N THR A 743 5.55 -10.55 0.65
CA THR A 743 5.22 -11.81 -0.04
C THR A 743 6.45 -12.71 -0.18
N VAL A 744 7.57 -12.18 -0.67
CA VAL A 744 8.86 -12.90 -0.77
C VAL A 744 9.35 -13.38 0.60
N ASN A 745 9.23 -12.55 1.63
CA ASN A 745 9.61 -12.93 2.98
C ASN A 745 8.69 -14.00 3.57
N LEU A 746 7.38 -14.01 3.26
CA LEU A 746 6.48 -15.09 3.65
C LEU A 746 6.80 -16.38 2.88
N HIS A 747 6.96 -16.33 1.55
CA HIS A 747 7.34 -17.50 0.75
C HIS A 747 8.62 -18.17 1.26
N ARG A 748 9.65 -17.38 1.61
CA ARG A 748 10.90 -17.90 2.18
C ARG A 748 10.68 -18.59 3.53
N LYS A 749 9.79 -18.06 4.40
CA LYS A 749 9.41 -18.73 5.65
C LYS A 749 8.61 -20.00 5.41
N LEU A 750 7.69 -20.01 4.45
CA LEU A 750 6.88 -21.19 4.09
C LEU A 750 7.75 -22.32 3.53
N ARG A 751 8.69 -22.01 2.62
CA ARG A 751 9.71 -22.97 2.14
C ARG A 751 10.54 -23.54 3.29
N LYS A 752 10.98 -22.71 4.24
CA LYS A 752 11.74 -23.16 5.40
C LYS A 752 10.86 -23.90 6.42
N MET A 753 9.56 -23.61 6.51
CA MET A 753 8.63 -24.34 7.36
C MET A 753 8.51 -25.80 6.88
N ALA A 754 8.22 -25.99 5.60
CA ALA A 754 8.16 -27.32 4.99
C ALA A 754 9.48 -28.10 5.13
N ALA A 755 10.65 -27.42 5.10
CA ALA A 755 11.95 -28.05 5.35
C ALA A 755 12.23 -28.36 6.84
N ASP A 756 11.76 -27.52 7.77
CA ASP A 756 11.96 -27.67 9.23
C ASP A 756 10.98 -28.68 9.87
N THR A 757 9.77 -28.87 9.31
CA THR A 757 8.69 -29.68 9.93
C THR A 757 7.95 -30.62 8.99
N GLY A 758 8.15 -30.54 7.67
CA GLY A 758 7.35 -31.27 6.68
C GLY A 758 5.95 -30.67 6.42
N LEU A 759 5.52 -29.67 7.19
CA LEU A 759 4.19 -29.08 7.04
C LEU A 759 4.13 -28.08 5.88
N HIS A 760 3.22 -28.33 4.94
CA HIS A 760 2.86 -27.42 3.87
C HIS A 760 1.65 -26.57 4.25
N THR A 761 1.53 -25.38 3.66
CA THR A 761 0.34 -24.55 3.86
C THR A 761 -0.78 -24.99 2.90
N LEU A 762 -2.01 -24.99 3.39
CA LEU A 762 -3.24 -25.29 2.66
C LEU A 762 -3.81 -24.04 1.97
N ALA A 763 -3.65 -22.87 2.61
CA ALA A 763 -4.26 -21.62 2.22
C ALA A 763 -3.50 -20.42 2.80
N VAL A 764 -3.41 -19.35 2.00
CA VAL A 764 -2.74 -18.09 2.37
C VAL A 764 -3.63 -16.91 1.99
N LEU A 765 -3.80 -15.96 2.92
CA LEU A 765 -4.46 -14.68 2.69
C LEU A 765 -3.58 -13.56 3.25
N SER A 766 -3.00 -12.76 2.37
CA SER A 766 -2.06 -11.67 2.69
C SER A 766 -0.87 -12.15 3.54
N ASP A 767 -0.96 -11.99 4.86
CA ASP A 767 0.04 -12.30 5.88
C ASP A 767 -0.34 -13.46 6.81
N CYS A 768 -1.53 -14.06 6.61
CA CYS A 768 -2.00 -15.26 7.31
C CYS A 768 -1.85 -16.52 6.45
N ALA A 769 -1.28 -17.58 7.02
CA ALA A 769 -1.11 -18.90 6.39
C ALA A 769 -1.72 -20.00 7.28
N VAL A 770 -2.42 -20.95 6.67
CA VAL A 770 -3.13 -22.06 7.34
C VAL A 770 -2.42 -23.39 7.05
N PHE A 771 -2.33 -24.25 8.06
CA PHE A 771 -1.68 -25.57 8.01
C PHE A 771 -2.60 -26.64 8.62
N ALA A 772 -2.53 -27.88 8.14
CA ALA A 772 -3.11 -29.03 8.85
C ALA A 772 -2.37 -29.26 10.17
N ALA A 773 -3.08 -29.66 11.23
CA ALA A 773 -2.58 -29.72 12.60
C ALA A 773 -3.14 -30.90 13.41
N PRO A 774 -2.33 -31.55 14.26
CA PRO A 774 -2.79 -32.62 15.16
C PRO A 774 -3.61 -32.10 16.35
N GLY A 775 -3.54 -30.79 16.64
CA GLY A 775 -4.28 -30.10 17.69
C GLY A 775 -4.67 -28.67 17.25
N PRO A 776 -5.47 -27.94 18.06
CA PRO A 776 -5.98 -26.63 17.71
C PRO A 776 -5.02 -25.46 18.01
N SER A 777 -3.84 -25.71 18.59
CA SER A 777 -2.89 -24.67 19.03
C SER A 777 -1.85 -24.32 17.96
N ALA A 778 -1.33 -23.10 18.01
CA ALA A 778 -0.14 -22.72 17.26
C ALA A 778 1.07 -23.62 17.58
N LEU A 779 1.18 -24.13 18.81
CA LEU A 779 2.30 -25.00 19.20
C LEU A 779 2.26 -26.37 18.50
N ASP A 780 1.09 -26.85 18.10
CA ASP A 780 0.89 -28.16 17.46
C ASP A 780 1.48 -28.24 16.05
N ILE A 781 1.76 -27.09 15.42
CA ILE A 781 2.47 -26.98 14.13
C ILE A 781 3.83 -26.30 14.23
N LEU A 782 4.08 -25.51 15.29
CA LEU A 782 5.35 -24.82 15.49
C LEU A 782 6.40 -25.67 16.22
N THR A 783 6.00 -26.75 16.89
CA THR A 783 6.93 -27.68 17.58
C THR A 783 7.51 -28.69 16.59
N ARG A 784 8.84 -28.86 16.59
CA ARG A 784 9.55 -29.87 15.80
C ARG A 784 9.53 -31.25 16.48
N PRO A 785 9.88 -32.34 15.75
CA PRO A 785 10.06 -33.68 16.33
C PRO A 785 11.11 -33.79 17.45
N ASP A 786 12.02 -32.80 17.61
CA ASP A 786 12.98 -32.72 18.72
C ASP A 786 12.44 -31.90 19.92
N HIS A 787 11.14 -31.60 19.93
CA HIS A 787 10.42 -30.75 20.88
C HIS A 787 10.90 -29.28 20.93
N THR A 788 11.71 -28.82 19.97
CA THR A 788 12.09 -27.39 19.87
C THR A 788 11.10 -26.60 19.02
N LEU A 789 10.91 -25.30 19.31
CA LEU A 789 10.10 -24.43 18.46
C LEU A 789 10.81 -24.06 17.15
N THR A 790 10.03 -24.00 16.07
CA THR A 790 10.51 -23.63 14.74
C THR A 790 10.96 -22.17 14.67
N THR A 791 12.08 -21.94 13.99
CA THR A 791 12.60 -20.59 13.72
C THR A 791 12.18 -20.08 12.34
N SER A 792 11.40 -20.86 11.58
CA SER A 792 10.88 -20.50 10.25
C SER A 792 9.70 -19.52 10.36
N LEU A 793 8.68 -19.91 11.13
CA LEU A 793 7.56 -19.05 11.54
C LEU A 793 7.67 -18.79 13.05
N ARG A 794 8.73 -18.10 13.48
CA ARG A 794 8.98 -17.84 14.91
C ARG A 794 7.78 -17.11 15.55
N LEU A 795 7.23 -17.71 16.59
CA LEU A 795 6.20 -17.14 17.45
C LEU A 795 6.72 -15.87 18.13
N GLY A 796 5.86 -14.87 18.28
CA GLY A 796 6.15 -13.69 19.10
C GLY A 796 5.51 -12.41 18.59
N VAL A 797 5.46 -11.40 19.46
CA VAL A 797 4.81 -10.13 19.17
C VAL A 797 5.52 -9.32 18.08
N SER A 798 6.85 -9.39 17.99
CA SER A 798 7.65 -8.43 17.23
C SER A 798 7.27 -8.37 15.74
N PRO A 799 7.18 -7.18 15.09
CA PRO A 799 6.84 -7.11 13.68
C PRO A 799 7.73 -7.99 12.80
N GLY A 800 7.10 -8.90 12.04
CA GLY A 800 7.75 -9.94 11.24
C GLY A 800 7.77 -11.36 11.88
N MET A 801 7.48 -11.49 13.17
CA MET A 801 7.16 -12.78 13.84
C MET A 801 5.69 -13.16 13.59
N VAL A 802 5.27 -14.37 13.96
CA VAL A 802 3.87 -14.81 13.87
C VAL A 802 3.13 -14.76 15.21
N LYS A 803 1.82 -14.63 15.13
CA LYS A 803 0.87 -14.97 16.20
C LYS A 803 -0.08 -16.08 15.74
N PHE A 804 -0.73 -16.73 16.71
CA PHE A 804 -1.94 -17.50 16.45
C PHE A 804 -3.06 -16.57 15.96
N GLU A 805 -3.76 -16.96 14.88
CA GLU A 805 -4.88 -16.20 14.32
C GLU A 805 -6.24 -16.88 14.56
N GLY A 806 -6.24 -18.22 14.67
CA GLY A 806 -7.35 -19.09 15.02
C GLY A 806 -7.12 -20.55 14.56
N SER A 807 -8.08 -21.43 14.82
CA SER A 807 -8.10 -22.83 14.37
C SER A 807 -9.53 -23.30 14.12
N ARG A 808 -9.69 -24.38 13.33
CA ARG A 808 -10.97 -25.03 13.01
C ARG A 808 -10.80 -26.55 12.83
N PRO A 809 -11.87 -27.36 12.96
CA PRO A 809 -11.90 -28.73 12.46
C PRO A 809 -11.54 -28.82 10.98
N MET A 810 -10.81 -29.86 10.58
CA MET A 810 -10.34 -30.03 9.19
C MET A 810 -11.48 -30.36 8.20
N SER A 811 -12.62 -30.87 8.70
CA SER A 811 -13.85 -31.03 7.93
C SER A 811 -14.35 -29.70 7.37
N GLU A 812 -14.52 -28.68 8.22
CA GLU A 812 -14.96 -27.33 7.81
C GLU A 812 -13.98 -26.68 6.82
N ILE A 813 -12.69 -26.95 6.96
CA ILE A 813 -11.64 -26.46 6.05
C ILE A 813 -11.79 -27.10 4.67
N THR A 814 -12.11 -28.39 4.62
CA THR A 814 -12.36 -29.13 3.38
C THR A 814 -13.67 -28.66 2.71
N GLU A 815 -14.72 -28.41 3.49
CA GLU A 815 -15.97 -27.80 3.01
C GLU A 815 -15.74 -26.40 2.41
N LEU A 816 -14.97 -25.54 3.09
CA LEU A 816 -14.62 -24.20 2.60
C LEU A 816 -13.84 -24.25 1.28
N ILE A 817 -12.91 -25.20 1.13
CA ILE A 817 -12.15 -25.39 -0.12
C ILE A 817 -13.09 -25.88 -1.25
N ALA A 818 -14.00 -26.80 -0.97
CA ALA A 818 -15.02 -27.25 -1.93
C ALA A 818 -15.97 -26.10 -2.36
N ASP A 819 -16.34 -25.22 -1.43
CA ASP A 819 -17.12 -23.97 -1.67
C ASP A 819 -16.29 -22.89 -2.43
N GLN A 820 -15.03 -23.17 -2.76
CA GLN A 820 -14.05 -22.23 -3.37
C GLN A 820 -13.83 -20.95 -2.53
N ALA A 821 -13.87 -21.11 -1.20
CA ALA A 821 -13.69 -20.04 -0.22
C ALA A 821 -12.37 -20.25 0.55
N ASN A 822 -11.38 -19.38 0.30
CA ASN A 822 -10.07 -19.42 0.97
C ASN A 822 -10.21 -19.55 2.52
N PRO A 823 -9.79 -20.68 3.13
CA PRO A 823 -9.94 -20.92 4.57
C PRO A 823 -9.28 -19.88 5.48
N ALA A 824 -8.21 -19.22 5.03
CA ALA A 824 -7.53 -18.17 5.81
C ALA A 824 -8.43 -16.95 6.06
N ARG A 825 -9.50 -16.74 5.27
CA ARG A 825 -10.54 -15.72 5.52
C ARG A 825 -11.44 -16.06 6.72
N HIS A 826 -11.50 -17.32 7.13
CA HIS A 826 -12.48 -17.86 8.08
C HIS A 826 -11.86 -18.48 9.34
N ILE A 827 -10.54 -18.72 9.35
CA ILE A 827 -9.82 -19.40 10.44
C ILE A 827 -9.97 -18.73 11.82
N LYS A 828 -10.21 -17.41 11.86
CA LYS A 828 -10.46 -16.65 13.09
C LYS A 828 -11.89 -16.80 13.64
N THR A 829 -12.89 -17.05 12.80
CA THR A 829 -14.31 -16.85 13.13
C THR A 829 -15.04 -18.13 13.54
N GLY A 830 -14.34 -19.01 14.27
CA GLY A 830 -14.81 -20.35 14.64
C GLY A 830 -13.91 -21.01 15.66
N GLY A 831 -13.50 -20.26 16.68
CA GLY A 831 -12.72 -20.82 17.79
C GLY A 831 -13.53 -21.92 18.49
N ILE A 832 -12.89 -23.07 18.68
CA ILE A 832 -13.44 -24.18 19.43
C ILE A 832 -13.58 -23.74 20.90
N VAL A 833 -14.80 -23.80 21.43
CA VAL A 833 -15.06 -23.60 22.87
C VAL A 833 -14.32 -24.68 23.65
N SER A 834 -13.80 -24.34 24.84
CA SER A 834 -13.22 -25.35 25.73
C SER A 834 -14.22 -26.48 25.97
N ALA A 835 -13.78 -27.72 26.12
CA ALA A 835 -14.67 -28.87 26.32
C ALA A 835 -15.29 -28.94 27.74
N ASP A 836 -15.24 -27.83 28.49
CA ASP A 836 -15.72 -27.62 29.86
C ASP A 836 -16.28 -26.18 30.02
N GLU A 837 -17.15 -25.73 29.11
CA GLU A 837 -18.15 -24.64 29.32
C GLU A 837 -19.53 -25.07 28.77
#